data_AF-A0A6C0BFE8-F1
#
_entry.id   AF-A0A6C0BFE8-F1
#
_cell.length_a   1.000
_cell.length_b   1.000
_cell.length_c   1.000
_cell.angle_alpha   90.00
_cell.angle_beta   90.00
_cell.angle_gamma   90.00
#
_symmetry.space_group_name_H-M   'P 1'
#
loop_
_entity.id
_entity.type
_entity.pdbx_description
1 polymer ?
#
loop_
_entity_poly.entity_id
_entity_poly.type
_entity_poly.pdbx_seq_one_letter_code
_entity_poly.pdbx_strand_id
1 'polypeptide(L)'
;MLDLKADCVRRVANWSIVKPQHKFEKKTFDVDKVKDDIKTMSPKLVELIRKIQQLDEQDVAKDGRKYKHFIFSDVRQGGYGAKVISSALIASGYHLVYNHSLQLADDVQLLETRGENFALLCSTSVYDKPISIVLKKKILAKYNQRDDNIYGDLIRIIVMDSGFKEGIDLFDVKYVHILEPQTSKADEKQVIGRGTRTCGQKGLQFQPNNGWTLEVYIYDVNIPQELADMMDAHTLFQLYVKHSKINLRKIAFANQLERMAIVGSVDYELNKNIHNFKVLGDDIDINKIFDNDLSGGAKKKNNVPDMDKEISDTGFCTKNCAKRATKIVPFSTMKFAVAFFAMKKKLPKGFESSSSLRDYFCNLMKKDDNYCASLHDLHDDMKGFMAKHAEELTYVIKNKDKLRIPRKYATLLRRFILAYLPKEVKVNITPHPNEPESVLPPIPDSPDDNEHVKPPSPDKSPDKSPDKSPDKSPDKSANSSATSVSDDASAESIESEVPNSENKGFLGTREEVRNRFSQFTWPKVELKNMCGGASSIMNFNPTQDFVRTYFTPESQLKGMLLYHSVGTGKTCSAIAAATSTFERDGYTILWVTRTTLKSDIWKNMFDQVCSIPIQVMIKEGKEIPEKMEDRMKLLGSSWGIRPMSYKQFSNLVAGKNEFYKRLVNKNGKKDPLKKTLLIIDEAHKLYGGGDLSSVERPDMNKLKTALHKSYALSGKDSVKVMLMTATPYTNDPMELIQLLNLLRKKENQLPDNFEVFANKYLDQDGKFTKQGHRKFLDDISGYISYLNREMDARQFAQPVVLQVKVPMTRIDPSFGQEQLEKVEDAIDQIQSRTKHISFEIKEAKKSTKAEIKFIKDDCKNVSASRGEKAAAKAKCLESKRSQINAVESRLHTLIDSLKDEEVSSKTQLKTLRKEKTTLKKEMKNDPSQEGVIMTKCIKSHKTKSKTKKSAEVSDTSSGSSGSSSP
;
A
#
# COMPACT_ATOMS: atom_id res chain seq x y z
N MET A 1 -17.72 22.34 -0.83
CA MET A 1 -17.48 20.89 -0.61
C MET A 1 -18.72 20.26 0.02
N LEU A 2 -19.05 19.04 -0.41
CA LEU A 2 -20.05 18.18 0.24
C LEU A 2 -19.47 17.64 1.57
N ASP A 3 -20.30 17.40 2.58
CA ASP A 3 -19.88 16.67 3.79
C ASP A 3 -20.46 15.26 3.82
N LEU A 4 -19.64 14.25 3.55
CA LEU A 4 -20.05 12.86 3.36
C LEU A 4 -19.71 11.97 4.57
N LYS A 5 -20.43 10.87 4.71
CA LYS A 5 -20.14 9.78 5.66
C LYS A 5 -19.16 8.81 5.00
N ALA A 6 -17.92 8.74 5.48
CA ALA A 6 -16.87 7.86 4.94
C ALA A 6 -17.36 6.39 4.74
N ASP A 7 -17.90 5.76 5.78
CA ASP A 7 -18.44 4.39 5.73
C ASP A 7 -19.53 4.20 4.64
N CYS A 8 -20.25 5.27 4.28
CA CYS A 8 -21.23 5.21 3.21
C CYS A 8 -20.53 5.13 1.84
N VAL A 9 -19.55 6.00 1.59
CA VAL A 9 -18.72 5.97 0.37
C VAL A 9 -18.00 4.62 0.23
N ARG A 10 -17.40 4.11 1.31
CA ARG A 10 -16.72 2.80 1.35
C ARG A 10 -17.65 1.65 0.98
N ARG A 11 -18.90 1.66 1.48
CA ARG A 11 -19.92 0.66 1.10
C ARG A 11 -20.40 0.83 -0.33
N VAL A 12 -20.72 2.05 -0.78
CA VAL A 12 -21.24 2.30 -2.14
C VAL A 12 -20.23 1.91 -3.22
N ALA A 13 -18.94 2.14 -2.98
CA ALA A 13 -17.89 1.65 -3.87
C ALA A 13 -17.94 0.11 -4.05
N ASN A 14 -18.32 -0.63 -3.01
CA ASN A 14 -18.41 -2.09 -3.02
C ASN A 14 -19.75 -2.59 -3.63
N TRP A 15 -20.88 -1.99 -3.24
CA TRP A 15 -22.21 -2.14 -3.84
C TRP A 15 -23.10 -0.97 -3.38
N SER A 16 -23.90 -0.35 -4.23
CA SER A 16 -24.67 0.87 -3.86
C SER A 16 -25.78 0.63 -2.82
N ILE A 17 -26.71 -0.31 -3.08
CA ILE A 17 -27.81 -0.70 -2.19
C ILE A 17 -27.98 -2.23 -2.15
N VAL A 18 -27.49 -2.90 -1.10
CA VAL A 18 -27.69 -4.35 -0.94
C VAL A 18 -29.09 -4.65 -0.37
N LYS A 19 -29.99 -5.17 -1.21
CA LYS A 19 -31.34 -5.63 -0.83
C LYS A 19 -31.31 -7.08 -0.30
N PRO A 20 -32.36 -7.60 0.36
CA PRO A 20 -32.45 -9.02 0.76
C PRO A 20 -32.26 -9.99 -0.41
N GLN A 21 -32.76 -9.64 -1.60
CA GLN A 21 -32.63 -10.41 -2.83
C GLN A 21 -31.18 -10.60 -3.27
N HIS A 22 -30.27 -9.72 -2.86
CA HIS A 22 -28.86 -9.76 -3.28
C HIS A 22 -27.99 -10.58 -2.29
N LYS A 23 -28.60 -11.32 -1.37
CA LYS A 23 -27.90 -12.02 -0.26
C LYS A 23 -28.15 -13.52 -0.34
N PHE A 24 -27.17 -14.27 -0.85
CA PHE A 24 -27.23 -15.75 -0.97
C PHE A 24 -27.58 -16.48 0.33
N GLU A 25 -27.38 -15.83 1.49
CA GLU A 25 -27.71 -16.34 2.81
C GLU A 25 -29.19 -16.21 3.23
N LYS A 26 -30.08 -15.67 2.38
CA LYS A 26 -31.50 -15.47 2.69
C LYS A 26 -32.42 -16.17 1.68
N LYS A 27 -33.57 -16.65 2.16
CA LYS A 27 -34.59 -17.38 1.35
C LYS A 27 -35.16 -16.58 0.17
N THR A 28 -34.99 -15.25 0.17
CA THR A 28 -35.41 -14.35 -0.90
C THR A 28 -34.32 -14.05 -1.92
N PHE A 29 -33.17 -14.75 -1.86
CA PHE A 29 -32.09 -14.62 -2.83
C PHE A 29 -32.57 -14.91 -4.24
N ASP A 30 -32.17 -14.06 -5.17
CA ASP A 30 -32.60 -14.08 -6.56
C ASP A 30 -31.37 -13.86 -7.45
N VAL A 31 -31.00 -14.92 -8.18
CA VAL A 31 -29.82 -14.96 -9.04
C VAL A 31 -29.92 -13.96 -10.20
N ASP A 32 -31.08 -13.89 -10.84
CA ASP A 32 -31.25 -13.03 -12.01
C ASP A 32 -31.42 -11.57 -11.60
N LYS A 33 -32.06 -11.30 -10.45
CA LYS A 33 -32.06 -9.95 -9.85
C LYS A 33 -30.64 -9.47 -9.51
N VAL A 34 -29.73 -10.37 -9.11
CA VAL A 34 -28.31 -10.03 -8.95
C VAL A 34 -27.64 -9.75 -10.30
N LYS A 35 -27.82 -10.59 -11.33
CA LYS A 35 -27.28 -10.36 -12.70
C LYS A 35 -27.73 -9.04 -13.31
N ASP A 36 -28.92 -8.57 -12.97
CA ASP A 36 -29.43 -7.25 -13.38
C ASP A 36 -28.84 -6.12 -12.53
N ASP A 37 -29.09 -6.14 -11.22
CA ASP A 37 -28.79 -5.00 -10.36
C ASP A 37 -27.27 -4.78 -10.22
N ILE A 38 -26.43 -5.82 -10.36
CA ILE A 38 -24.95 -5.71 -10.29
C ILE A 38 -24.38 -4.71 -11.29
N LYS A 39 -24.95 -4.62 -12.50
CA LYS A 39 -24.47 -3.73 -13.59
C LYS A 39 -24.54 -2.26 -13.17
N THR A 40 -25.62 -1.88 -12.48
CA THR A 40 -25.87 -0.49 -12.04
C THR A 40 -25.39 -0.24 -10.61
N MET A 41 -25.33 -1.26 -9.76
CA MET A 41 -25.00 -1.10 -8.33
C MET A 41 -23.57 -1.45 -7.94
N SER A 42 -22.84 -2.27 -8.72
CA SER A 42 -21.46 -2.67 -8.41
C SER A 42 -20.64 -2.96 -9.67
N PRO A 43 -20.16 -1.93 -10.38
CA PRO A 43 -19.34 -2.13 -11.58
C PRO A 43 -17.99 -2.81 -11.26
N LYS A 44 -17.48 -2.68 -10.02
CA LYS A 44 -16.27 -3.40 -9.58
C LYS A 44 -16.47 -4.91 -9.50
N LEU A 45 -17.67 -5.41 -9.16
CA LEU A 45 -17.91 -6.85 -9.17
C LEU A 45 -18.08 -7.38 -10.59
N VAL A 46 -18.67 -6.59 -11.50
CA VAL A 46 -18.69 -6.92 -12.95
C VAL A 46 -17.26 -7.04 -13.47
N GLU A 47 -16.40 -6.04 -13.22
CA GLU A 47 -14.99 -6.08 -13.65
C GLU A 47 -14.17 -7.16 -12.93
N LEU A 48 -14.50 -7.53 -11.68
CA LEU A 48 -13.89 -8.66 -10.99
C LEU A 48 -14.20 -9.99 -11.70
N ILE A 49 -15.47 -10.28 -11.97
CA ILE A 49 -15.88 -11.51 -12.66
C ILE A 49 -15.29 -11.54 -14.08
N ARG A 50 -15.39 -10.43 -14.83
CA ARG A 50 -14.82 -10.29 -16.18
C ARG A 50 -13.29 -10.49 -16.17
N LYS A 51 -12.59 -10.01 -15.14
CA LYS A 51 -11.15 -10.22 -14.99
C LYS A 51 -10.81 -11.68 -14.69
N ILE A 52 -11.58 -12.37 -13.86
CA ILE A 52 -11.38 -13.81 -13.59
C ILE A 52 -11.59 -14.61 -14.89
N GLN A 53 -12.66 -14.34 -15.64
CA GLN A 53 -12.92 -14.97 -16.94
C GLN A 53 -11.80 -14.71 -17.96
N GLN A 54 -11.33 -13.47 -18.07
CA GLN A 54 -10.20 -13.12 -18.95
C GLN A 54 -8.90 -13.86 -18.57
N LEU A 55 -8.65 -14.09 -17.28
CA LEU A 55 -7.47 -14.83 -16.82
C LEU A 55 -7.63 -16.34 -17.08
N ASP A 56 -8.84 -16.89 -16.90
CA ASP A 56 -9.16 -18.28 -17.25
C ASP A 56 -8.92 -18.56 -18.75
N GLU A 57 -9.38 -17.66 -19.62
CA GLU A 57 -9.17 -17.75 -21.07
C GLU A 57 -7.67 -17.74 -21.43
N GLN A 58 -6.90 -16.83 -20.81
CA GLN A 58 -5.45 -16.71 -21.03
C GLN A 58 -4.67 -17.92 -20.52
N ASP A 59 -5.05 -18.46 -19.36
CA ASP A 59 -4.39 -19.60 -18.74
C ASP A 59 -4.74 -20.94 -19.40
N VAL A 60 -5.99 -21.12 -19.85
CA VAL A 60 -6.36 -22.29 -20.64
C VAL A 60 -5.68 -22.26 -22.01
N ALA A 61 -5.59 -21.09 -22.67
CA ALA A 61 -4.90 -20.94 -23.96
C ALA A 61 -3.37 -21.15 -23.87
N LYS A 62 -2.75 -20.87 -22.72
CA LYS A 62 -1.29 -20.93 -22.52
C LYS A 62 -0.82 -22.21 -21.83
N ASP A 63 -1.44 -22.56 -20.70
CA ASP A 63 -0.99 -23.60 -19.76
C ASP A 63 -1.95 -24.82 -19.73
N GLY A 64 -3.05 -24.76 -20.50
CA GLY A 64 -4.05 -25.84 -20.62
C GLY A 64 -4.93 -26.04 -19.38
N ARG A 65 -4.95 -25.08 -18.45
CA ARG A 65 -5.59 -25.22 -17.13
C ARG A 65 -5.97 -23.87 -16.53
N LYS A 66 -6.90 -23.87 -15.57
CA LYS A 66 -7.17 -22.72 -14.69
C LYS A 66 -6.24 -22.72 -13.47
N TYR A 67 -6.25 -21.64 -12.70
CA TYR A 67 -5.46 -21.49 -11.47
C TYR A 67 -6.29 -20.92 -10.31
N LYS A 68 -5.72 -20.93 -9.11
CA LYS A 68 -6.36 -20.44 -7.88
C LYS A 68 -6.40 -18.92 -7.75
N HIS A 69 -7.53 -18.44 -7.21
CA HIS A 69 -7.76 -17.03 -6.87
C HIS A 69 -8.04 -16.84 -5.38
N PHE A 70 -7.45 -15.80 -4.79
CA PHE A 70 -7.80 -15.28 -3.47
C PHE A 70 -8.50 -13.92 -3.64
N ILE A 71 -9.73 -13.78 -3.15
CA ILE A 71 -10.50 -12.54 -3.21
C ILE A 71 -10.66 -11.98 -1.79
N PHE A 72 -10.30 -10.71 -1.60
CA PHE A 72 -10.33 -10.03 -0.32
C PHE A 72 -11.24 -8.79 -0.35
N SER A 73 -12.03 -8.60 0.71
CA SER A 73 -12.74 -7.35 0.96
C SER A 73 -12.56 -6.90 2.41
N ASP A 74 -12.35 -5.60 2.58
CA ASP A 74 -12.19 -4.96 3.88
C ASP A 74 -13.54 -4.68 4.57
N VAL A 75 -14.64 -4.71 3.81
CA VAL A 75 -15.99 -4.34 4.26
C VAL A 75 -16.70 -5.50 4.97
N ARG A 76 -17.05 -5.31 6.24
CA ARG A 76 -17.73 -6.32 7.10
C ARG A 76 -19.22 -6.05 7.38
N GLN A 77 -19.75 -4.91 6.93
CA GLN A 77 -21.07 -4.41 7.36
C GLN A 77 -22.21 -4.89 6.44
N GLY A 78 -23.40 -5.12 7.01
CA GLY A 78 -24.70 -5.07 6.31
C GLY A 78 -24.99 -6.12 5.21
N GLY A 79 -24.08 -7.05 4.94
CA GLY A 79 -24.15 -7.97 3.79
C GLY A 79 -23.35 -7.51 2.56
N TYR A 80 -22.53 -6.47 2.70
CA TYR A 80 -21.58 -5.99 1.69
C TYR A 80 -20.27 -6.79 1.79
N GLY A 81 -19.27 -6.49 0.96
CA GLY A 81 -17.95 -7.11 0.98
C GLY A 81 -17.96 -8.58 0.59
N ALA A 82 -17.27 -9.43 1.36
CA ALA A 82 -17.12 -10.87 1.08
C ALA A 82 -18.45 -11.61 0.81
N LYS A 83 -19.55 -11.16 1.43
CA LYS A 83 -20.89 -11.74 1.20
C LYS A 83 -21.49 -11.38 -0.16
N VAL A 84 -21.36 -10.13 -0.62
CA VAL A 84 -21.91 -9.73 -1.92
C VAL A 84 -21.00 -10.15 -3.08
N ILE A 85 -19.69 -10.30 -2.84
CA ILE A 85 -18.80 -11.08 -3.72
C ILE A 85 -19.34 -12.50 -3.90
N SER A 86 -19.70 -13.18 -2.80
CA SER A 86 -20.24 -14.55 -2.85
C SER A 86 -21.56 -14.63 -3.61
N SER A 87 -22.47 -13.65 -3.42
CA SER A 87 -23.69 -13.54 -4.23
C SER A 87 -23.40 -13.35 -5.73
N ALA A 88 -22.40 -12.52 -6.09
CA ALA A 88 -22.02 -12.28 -7.48
C ALA A 88 -21.35 -13.50 -8.13
N LEU A 89 -20.52 -14.24 -7.39
CA LEU A 89 -19.94 -15.52 -7.80
C LEU A 89 -21.04 -16.55 -8.09
N ILE A 90 -21.99 -16.75 -7.16
CA ILE A 90 -23.13 -17.66 -7.36
C ILE A 90 -23.97 -17.25 -8.58
N ALA A 91 -24.25 -15.96 -8.73
CA ALA A 91 -24.98 -15.44 -9.89
C ALA A 91 -24.20 -15.56 -11.22
N SER A 92 -22.89 -15.80 -11.16
CA SER A 92 -21.99 -16.04 -12.31
C SER A 92 -21.67 -17.52 -12.53
N GLY A 93 -22.33 -18.45 -11.83
CA GLY A 93 -22.17 -19.90 -12.01
C GLY A 93 -21.15 -20.59 -11.10
N TYR A 94 -20.64 -19.91 -10.07
CA TYR A 94 -19.69 -20.53 -9.12
C TYR A 94 -20.39 -21.17 -7.93
N HIS A 95 -19.87 -22.31 -7.46
CA HIS A 95 -20.50 -23.17 -6.46
C HIS A 95 -19.87 -23.00 -5.06
N LEU A 96 -20.69 -22.73 -4.04
CA LEU A 96 -20.20 -22.60 -2.66
C LEU A 96 -19.97 -23.98 -2.05
N VAL A 97 -18.73 -24.26 -1.61
CA VAL A 97 -18.27 -25.59 -1.13
C VAL A 97 -18.95 -26.12 0.14
N TYR A 98 -19.91 -25.40 0.72
CA TYR A 98 -20.63 -25.84 1.92
C TYR A 98 -22.12 -25.45 1.90
N ASN A 99 -22.94 -26.31 2.52
CA ASN A 99 -24.40 -26.18 2.52
C ASN A 99 -24.94 -25.20 3.60
N HIS A 100 -26.26 -25.01 3.65
CA HIS A 100 -26.97 -24.20 4.68
C HIS A 100 -26.74 -24.68 6.14
N SER A 101 -26.27 -25.91 6.33
CA SER A 101 -25.90 -26.47 7.63
C SER A 101 -24.44 -26.18 8.00
N LEU A 102 -23.67 -25.49 7.15
CA LEU A 102 -22.23 -25.26 7.27
C LEU A 102 -21.42 -26.57 7.30
N GLN A 103 -21.87 -27.57 6.54
CA GLN A 103 -21.12 -28.80 6.26
C GLN A 103 -20.42 -28.63 4.90
N LEU A 104 -19.11 -28.88 4.86
CA LEU A 104 -18.32 -28.94 3.63
C LEU A 104 -18.80 -30.15 2.79
N ALA A 105 -18.91 -29.96 1.48
CA ALA A 105 -19.08 -31.03 0.51
C ALA A 105 -17.92 -32.03 0.55
N ASP A 106 -18.16 -33.26 0.11
CA ASP A 106 -17.10 -34.26 -0.09
C ASP A 106 -16.41 -34.10 -1.46
N ASP A 107 -15.33 -34.86 -1.68
CA ASP A 107 -14.52 -34.72 -2.89
C ASP A 107 -15.23 -35.22 -4.17
N VAL A 108 -16.24 -36.08 -4.06
CA VAL A 108 -17.04 -36.50 -5.22
C VAL A 108 -17.94 -35.34 -5.65
N GLN A 109 -18.67 -34.77 -4.69
CA GLN A 109 -19.52 -33.58 -4.91
C GLN A 109 -18.73 -32.39 -5.44
N LEU A 110 -17.50 -32.17 -4.97
CA LEU A 110 -16.64 -31.09 -5.48
C LEU A 110 -16.14 -31.37 -6.90
N LEU A 111 -15.94 -32.62 -7.31
CA LEU A 111 -15.51 -32.96 -8.67
C LEU A 111 -16.65 -32.88 -9.71
N GLU A 112 -17.92 -32.94 -9.30
CA GLU A 112 -19.06 -32.66 -10.19
C GLU A 112 -19.01 -31.22 -10.74
N THR A 113 -18.61 -30.25 -9.91
CA THR A 113 -18.45 -28.83 -10.25
C THR A 113 -16.98 -28.42 -10.32
N ARG A 114 -16.12 -29.34 -10.79
CA ARG A 114 -14.65 -29.21 -10.87
C ARG A 114 -14.23 -27.84 -11.38
N GLY A 115 -13.39 -27.16 -10.62
CA GLY A 115 -12.81 -25.87 -10.99
C GLY A 115 -13.71 -24.65 -10.79
N GLU A 116 -15.04 -24.75 -10.69
CA GLU A 116 -15.93 -23.60 -10.42
C GLU A 116 -16.36 -23.49 -8.95
N ASN A 117 -15.68 -24.22 -8.08
CA ASN A 117 -15.89 -24.21 -6.63
C ASN A 117 -15.21 -23.03 -5.93
N PHE A 118 -15.94 -22.38 -5.02
CA PHE A 118 -15.42 -21.33 -4.15
C PHE A 118 -15.76 -21.52 -2.67
N ALA A 119 -14.87 -21.05 -1.80
CA ALA A 119 -15.08 -21.03 -0.35
C ALA A 119 -15.19 -19.59 0.18
N LEU A 120 -16.19 -19.33 1.02
CA LEU A 120 -16.30 -18.10 1.79
C LEU A 120 -15.77 -18.31 3.22
N LEU A 121 -14.85 -17.46 3.66
CA LEU A 121 -14.49 -17.30 5.07
C LEU A 121 -14.75 -15.85 5.47
N CYS A 122 -15.87 -15.57 6.13
CA CYS A 122 -16.13 -14.26 6.75
C CYS A 122 -16.26 -14.35 8.27
N SER A 123 -15.87 -13.28 8.95
CA SER A 123 -15.93 -13.10 10.39
C SER A 123 -17.33 -12.78 10.94
N THR A 124 -18.29 -12.54 10.05
CA THR A 124 -19.72 -12.42 10.35
C THR A 124 -20.43 -13.75 10.09
N SER A 125 -21.61 -13.95 10.68
CA SER A 125 -22.39 -15.19 10.51
C SER A 125 -22.84 -15.40 9.06
N VAL A 126 -22.85 -16.65 8.59
CA VAL A 126 -23.40 -17.09 7.30
C VAL A 126 -24.58 -18.03 7.57
N TYR A 127 -25.69 -17.86 6.87
CA TYR A 127 -26.97 -18.52 7.22
C TYR A 127 -27.33 -18.34 8.71
N ASP A 128 -27.06 -17.14 9.22
CA ASP A 128 -27.22 -16.70 10.61
C ASP A 128 -26.41 -17.51 11.67
N LYS A 129 -25.48 -18.38 11.25
CA LYS A 129 -24.55 -19.15 12.10
C LYS A 129 -23.10 -18.67 11.94
N PRO A 130 -22.24 -18.66 12.98
CA PRO A 130 -20.81 -18.37 12.82
C PRO A 130 -20.08 -19.53 12.11
N ILE A 131 -19.09 -19.22 11.27
CA ILE A 131 -18.20 -20.24 10.68
C ILE A 131 -17.37 -20.88 11.80
N SER A 132 -17.48 -22.19 11.95
CA SER A 132 -16.80 -22.93 13.03
C SER A 132 -15.29 -23.07 12.76
N ILE A 133 -14.50 -23.19 13.83
CA ILE A 133 -13.05 -23.45 13.74
C ILE A 133 -12.78 -24.76 12.99
N VAL A 134 -13.67 -25.76 13.13
CA VAL A 134 -13.59 -27.04 12.42
C VAL A 134 -13.80 -26.85 10.92
N LEU A 135 -14.84 -26.10 10.50
CA LEU A 135 -15.08 -25.81 9.08
C LEU A 135 -13.93 -24.98 8.49
N LYS A 136 -13.44 -23.94 9.19
CA LYS A 136 -12.25 -23.17 8.76
C LYS A 136 -11.06 -24.09 8.49
N LYS A 137 -10.77 -25.04 9.41
CA LYS A 137 -9.68 -26.00 9.25
C LYS A 137 -9.89 -26.92 8.04
N LYS A 138 -11.10 -27.46 7.84
CA LYS A 138 -11.40 -28.32 6.68
C LYS A 138 -11.25 -27.57 5.35
N ILE A 139 -11.81 -26.36 5.23
CA ILE A 139 -11.70 -25.52 4.03
C ILE A 139 -10.23 -25.24 3.69
N LEU A 140 -9.43 -24.81 4.67
CA LEU A 140 -8.03 -24.47 4.43
C LEU A 140 -7.15 -25.69 4.13
N ALA A 141 -7.43 -26.84 4.75
CA ALA A 141 -6.74 -28.10 4.44
C ALA A 141 -7.03 -28.54 3.00
N LYS A 142 -8.29 -28.49 2.56
CA LYS A 142 -8.73 -28.82 1.20
C LYS A 142 -8.17 -27.84 0.16
N TYR A 143 -8.24 -26.53 0.42
CA TYR A 143 -7.70 -25.51 -0.47
C TYR A 143 -6.18 -25.63 -0.65
N ASN A 144 -5.44 -25.93 0.42
CA ASN A 144 -3.98 -26.10 0.41
C ASN A 144 -3.53 -27.55 0.12
N GLN A 145 -4.43 -28.46 -0.25
CA GLN A 145 -4.12 -29.86 -0.52
C GLN A 145 -3.19 -29.98 -1.75
N ARG A 146 -2.19 -30.84 -1.63
CA ARG A 146 -1.23 -31.16 -2.66
C ARG A 146 -1.07 -32.69 -2.77
N ASP A 147 -1.00 -33.26 -3.97
CA ASP A 147 -1.01 -32.55 -5.26
C ASP A 147 -2.44 -32.31 -5.83
N ASP A 148 -3.45 -32.94 -5.24
CA ASP A 148 -4.84 -33.08 -5.74
C ASP A 148 -5.62 -31.76 -5.92
N ASN A 149 -5.18 -30.65 -5.33
CA ASN A 149 -5.80 -29.34 -5.50
C ASN A 149 -4.80 -28.25 -5.87
N ILE A 150 -3.65 -28.51 -6.51
CA ILE A 150 -2.71 -27.44 -6.89
C ILE A 150 -3.39 -26.36 -7.73
N TYR A 151 -4.15 -26.76 -8.77
CA TYR A 151 -4.78 -25.84 -9.73
C TYR A 151 -6.18 -25.37 -9.34
N GLY A 152 -6.74 -25.92 -8.25
CA GLY A 152 -8.05 -25.52 -7.73
C GLY A 152 -9.23 -26.42 -8.13
N ASP A 153 -8.97 -27.63 -8.62
CA ASP A 153 -10.00 -28.59 -9.06
C ASP A 153 -11.11 -28.83 -8.02
N LEU A 154 -10.74 -28.96 -6.74
CA LEU A 154 -11.68 -29.15 -5.63
C LEU A 154 -12.16 -27.80 -5.05
N ILE A 155 -11.24 -26.83 -4.88
CA ILE A 155 -11.59 -25.44 -4.50
C ILE A 155 -10.64 -24.48 -5.21
N ARG A 156 -11.16 -23.66 -6.13
CA ARG A 156 -10.39 -22.70 -6.95
C ARG A 156 -10.33 -21.32 -6.36
N ILE A 157 -11.45 -20.81 -5.86
CA ILE A 157 -11.57 -19.43 -5.37
C ILE A 157 -11.78 -19.44 -3.85
N ILE A 158 -11.09 -18.57 -3.12
CA ILE A 158 -11.38 -18.33 -1.70
C ILE A 158 -11.62 -16.84 -1.42
N VAL A 159 -12.77 -16.54 -0.83
CA VAL A 159 -13.26 -15.18 -0.54
C VAL A 159 -13.14 -14.91 0.96
N MET A 160 -12.53 -13.78 1.34
CA MET A 160 -12.34 -13.42 2.75
C MET A 160 -12.74 -11.99 3.10
N ASP A 161 -13.17 -11.79 4.34
CA ASP A 161 -13.32 -10.46 4.94
C ASP A 161 -12.10 -10.06 5.80
N SER A 162 -12.07 -8.80 6.26
CA SER A 162 -10.97 -8.26 7.07
C SER A 162 -10.75 -8.93 8.43
N GLY A 163 -11.64 -9.81 8.90
CA GLY A 163 -11.35 -10.68 10.04
C GLY A 163 -10.34 -11.80 9.77
N PHE A 164 -9.92 -11.96 8.50
CA PHE A 164 -8.91 -12.93 8.06
C PHE A 164 -7.67 -12.27 7.42
N LYS A 165 -7.38 -10.99 7.74
CA LYS A 165 -6.08 -10.34 7.46
C LYS A 165 -4.88 -11.09 8.09
N GLU A 166 -5.13 -11.99 9.04
CA GLU A 166 -4.12 -12.72 9.83
C GLU A 166 -4.51 -14.21 10.05
N GLY A 167 -3.54 -15.06 10.40
CA GLY A 167 -3.81 -16.44 10.86
C GLY A 167 -4.39 -17.37 9.80
N ILE A 168 -4.01 -17.16 8.53
CA ILE A 168 -4.26 -18.05 7.37
C ILE A 168 -3.04 -18.00 6.44
N ASP A 169 -2.72 -19.15 5.85
CA ASP A 169 -1.75 -19.31 4.75
C ASP A 169 -2.50 -19.91 3.55
N LEU A 170 -2.21 -19.42 2.34
CA LEU A 170 -2.81 -19.93 1.09
C LEU A 170 -1.71 -20.37 0.13
N PHE A 171 -1.83 -21.59 -0.40
CA PHE A 171 -0.82 -22.22 -1.25
C PHE A 171 -1.28 -22.36 -2.71
N ASP A 172 -0.31 -22.22 -3.62
CA ASP A 172 -0.48 -22.27 -5.09
C ASP A 172 -1.49 -21.25 -5.65
N VAL A 173 -1.72 -20.16 -4.91
CA VAL A 173 -2.45 -18.98 -5.41
C VAL A 173 -1.59 -18.29 -6.45
N LYS A 174 -2.16 -18.06 -7.63
CA LYS A 174 -1.59 -17.26 -8.73
C LYS A 174 -2.16 -15.84 -8.77
N TYR A 175 -3.44 -15.69 -8.39
CA TYR A 175 -4.18 -14.44 -8.47
C TYR A 175 -4.72 -13.97 -7.11
N VAL A 176 -4.54 -12.68 -6.81
CA VAL A 176 -5.15 -11.99 -5.67
C VAL A 176 -6.00 -10.84 -6.18
N HIS A 177 -7.22 -10.71 -5.68
CA HIS A 177 -8.16 -9.65 -6.01
C HIS A 177 -8.56 -8.90 -4.74
N ILE A 178 -8.07 -7.68 -4.57
CA ILE A 178 -8.38 -6.81 -3.43
C ILE A 178 -9.50 -5.86 -3.88
N LEU A 179 -10.74 -6.12 -3.46
CA LEU A 179 -11.91 -5.43 -4.02
C LEU A 179 -11.98 -3.93 -3.68
N GLU A 180 -11.25 -3.45 -2.66
CA GLU A 180 -11.04 -2.02 -2.45
C GLU A 180 -9.64 -1.70 -1.88
N PRO A 181 -9.01 -0.55 -2.24
CA PRO A 181 -7.69 -0.21 -1.72
C PRO A 181 -7.66 -0.13 -0.19
N GLN A 182 -6.54 -0.54 0.41
CA GLN A 182 -6.41 -0.51 1.87
C GLN A 182 -6.01 0.88 2.37
N THR A 183 -6.42 1.23 3.60
CA THR A 183 -6.09 2.51 4.24
C THR A 183 -4.62 2.64 4.63
N SER A 184 -3.95 1.51 4.84
CA SER A 184 -2.54 1.44 5.23
C SER A 184 -1.78 0.46 4.33
N LYS A 185 -0.49 0.73 4.11
CA LYS A 185 0.42 -0.23 3.45
C LYS A 185 0.67 -1.48 4.29
N ALA A 186 0.47 -1.42 5.60
CA ALA A 186 0.61 -2.58 6.49
C ALA A 186 -0.52 -3.59 6.24
N ASP A 187 -1.77 -3.10 6.15
CA ASP A 187 -2.95 -3.91 5.81
C ASP A 187 -2.81 -4.54 4.43
N GLU A 188 -2.34 -3.78 3.43
CA GLU A 188 -2.12 -4.30 2.07
C GLU A 188 -1.05 -5.41 2.05
N LYS A 189 0.09 -5.21 2.74
CA LYS A 189 1.11 -6.25 2.95
C LYS A 189 0.55 -7.47 3.69
N GLN A 190 -0.30 -7.30 4.70
CA GLN A 190 -0.91 -8.40 5.44
C GLN A 190 -1.93 -9.21 4.60
N VAL A 191 -2.62 -8.57 3.65
CA VAL A 191 -3.52 -9.23 2.70
C VAL A 191 -2.72 -10.00 1.64
N ILE A 192 -1.78 -9.35 0.95
CA ILE A 192 -0.92 -10.01 -0.06
C ILE A 192 -0.10 -11.15 0.59
N GLY A 193 0.35 -10.93 1.83
CA GLY A 193 1.04 -11.90 2.69
C GLY A 193 0.23 -13.14 3.11
N ARG A 194 -1.04 -13.27 2.72
CA ARG A 194 -1.77 -14.55 2.75
C ARG A 194 -1.29 -15.50 1.66
N GLY A 195 -0.94 -14.97 0.48
CA GLY A 195 -0.44 -15.73 -0.66
C GLY A 195 1.09 -15.82 -0.74
N THR A 196 1.83 -14.77 -0.36
CA THR A 196 3.31 -14.75 -0.42
C THR A 196 3.95 -15.44 0.79
N ARG A 197 3.76 -16.75 0.92
CA ARG A 197 4.40 -17.59 1.95
C ARG A 197 5.66 -18.28 1.44
N THR A 198 6.56 -18.67 2.34
CA THR A 198 7.80 -19.39 2.02
C THR A 198 7.46 -20.74 1.37
N CYS A 199 7.91 -20.94 0.15
CA CYS A 199 7.55 -22.06 -0.73
C CYS A 199 6.02 -22.22 -0.92
N GLY A 200 5.26 -21.13 -0.78
CA GLY A 200 3.80 -21.10 -0.89
C GLY A 200 3.29 -21.52 -2.26
N GLN A 201 4.01 -21.16 -3.33
CA GLN A 201 3.69 -21.44 -4.73
C GLN A 201 4.42 -22.66 -5.30
N LYS A 202 5.01 -23.54 -4.47
CA LYS A 202 5.89 -24.62 -4.97
C LYS A 202 5.24 -25.65 -5.90
N GLY A 203 3.91 -25.71 -6.01
CA GLY A 203 3.20 -26.54 -6.98
C GLY A 203 3.01 -25.85 -8.34
N LEU A 204 3.28 -24.55 -8.43
CA LEU A 204 3.30 -23.78 -9.67
C LEU A 204 4.70 -23.83 -10.31
N GLN A 205 4.76 -23.61 -11.63
CA GLN A 205 6.04 -23.57 -12.35
C GLN A 205 6.90 -22.38 -11.89
N PHE A 206 8.15 -22.66 -11.49
CA PHE A 206 9.15 -21.64 -11.19
C PHE A 206 9.73 -21.09 -12.51
N GLN A 207 9.61 -19.78 -12.75
CA GLN A 207 10.16 -19.13 -13.94
C GLN A 207 11.66 -18.84 -13.73
N PRO A 208 12.58 -19.29 -14.60
CA PRO A 208 14.02 -19.11 -14.40
C PRO A 208 14.46 -17.65 -14.18
N ASN A 209 13.80 -16.71 -14.85
CA ASN A 209 14.13 -15.28 -14.80
C ASN A 209 13.31 -14.49 -13.77
N ASN A 210 12.23 -15.05 -13.22
CA ASN A 210 11.25 -14.29 -12.41
C ASN A 210 10.91 -14.93 -11.05
N GLY A 211 11.29 -16.20 -10.82
CA GLY A 211 10.79 -17.00 -9.70
C GLY A 211 9.33 -17.40 -9.90
N TRP A 212 8.56 -17.48 -8.80
CA TRP A 212 7.10 -17.47 -8.90
C TRP A 212 6.57 -16.04 -8.93
N THR A 213 5.51 -15.78 -9.68
CA THR A 213 4.78 -14.50 -9.68
C THR A 213 3.43 -14.65 -8.98
N LEU A 214 2.97 -13.58 -8.33
CA LEU A 214 1.63 -13.47 -7.76
C LEU A 214 1.00 -12.19 -8.29
N GLU A 215 -0.02 -12.27 -9.13
CA GLU A 215 -0.66 -11.08 -9.69
C GLU A 215 -1.72 -10.55 -8.73
N VAL A 216 -1.61 -9.26 -8.37
CA VAL A 216 -2.45 -8.63 -7.34
C VAL A 216 -3.27 -7.49 -7.97
N TYR A 217 -4.54 -7.75 -8.24
CA TYR A 217 -5.49 -6.81 -8.81
C TYR A 217 -6.20 -6.02 -7.71
N ILE A 218 -5.99 -4.70 -7.64
CA ILE A 218 -6.62 -3.81 -6.65
C ILE A 218 -7.67 -2.94 -7.34
N TYR A 219 -8.94 -3.07 -6.93
CA TYR A 219 -10.09 -2.50 -7.65
C TYR A 219 -10.59 -1.20 -7.00
N ASP A 220 -10.65 -0.11 -7.77
CA ASP A 220 -11.09 1.22 -7.31
C ASP A 220 -12.04 1.87 -8.33
N VAL A 221 -12.89 2.77 -7.86
CA VAL A 221 -13.92 3.42 -8.69
C VAL A 221 -13.49 4.85 -9.01
N ASN A 222 -13.26 5.14 -10.30
CA ASN A 222 -12.99 6.48 -10.77
C ASN A 222 -14.28 7.33 -10.72
N ILE A 223 -14.16 8.54 -10.20
CA ILE A 223 -15.17 9.60 -10.28
C ILE A 223 -14.93 10.29 -11.65
N PRO A 224 -15.92 10.30 -12.58
CA PRO A 224 -15.75 10.99 -13.85
C PRO A 224 -15.64 12.51 -13.65
N GLN A 225 -14.94 13.18 -14.56
CA GLN A 225 -14.27 14.47 -14.28
C GLN A 225 -15.25 15.59 -13.87
N GLU A 226 -16.48 15.58 -14.40
CA GLU A 226 -17.52 16.58 -14.11
C GLU A 226 -17.94 16.60 -12.63
N LEU A 227 -17.77 15.47 -11.92
CA LEU A 227 -17.96 15.39 -10.47
C LEU A 227 -16.66 15.44 -9.69
N ALA A 228 -15.53 15.11 -10.31
CA ALA A 228 -14.24 15.05 -9.62
C ALA A 228 -13.88 16.41 -8.98
N ASP A 229 -14.22 17.51 -9.64
CA ASP A 229 -13.99 18.87 -9.15
C ASP A 229 -15.02 19.29 -8.08
N MET A 230 -16.29 18.86 -8.20
CA MET A 230 -17.35 19.12 -7.21
C MET A 230 -17.09 18.39 -5.88
N MET A 231 -16.56 17.17 -5.98
CA MET A 231 -16.17 16.32 -4.86
C MET A 231 -14.76 16.66 -4.36
N ASP A 232 -13.91 17.23 -5.22
CA ASP A 232 -12.47 17.40 -5.05
C ASP A 232 -11.81 16.05 -4.65
N ALA A 233 -12.01 15.07 -5.54
CA ALA A 233 -11.47 13.70 -5.51
C ALA A 233 -11.70 13.02 -6.88
N HIS A 234 -10.72 12.27 -7.40
CA HIS A 234 -10.85 11.53 -8.67
C HIS A 234 -11.24 10.05 -8.48
N THR A 235 -11.22 9.50 -7.26
CA THR A 235 -11.73 8.14 -6.99
C THR A 235 -12.55 8.06 -5.70
N LEU A 236 -13.45 7.07 -5.61
CA LEU A 236 -14.23 6.83 -4.39
C LEU A 236 -13.34 6.44 -3.20
N PHE A 237 -12.15 5.88 -3.43
CA PHE A 237 -11.16 5.69 -2.36
C PHE A 237 -10.57 7.02 -1.85
N GLN A 238 -10.19 7.94 -2.76
CA GLN A 238 -9.74 9.28 -2.36
C GLN A 238 -10.83 10.03 -1.58
N LEU A 239 -12.07 9.99 -2.08
CA LEU A 239 -13.24 10.58 -1.43
C LEU A 239 -13.51 9.96 -0.04
N TYR A 240 -13.36 8.64 0.09
CA TYR A 240 -13.44 7.94 1.37
C TYR A 240 -12.37 8.43 2.35
N VAL A 241 -11.10 8.49 1.94
CA VAL A 241 -9.99 8.97 2.78
C VAL A 241 -10.22 10.42 3.22
N LYS A 242 -10.65 11.29 2.30
CA LYS A 242 -10.94 12.71 2.56
C LYS A 242 -12.03 12.94 3.61
N HIS A 243 -13.09 12.15 3.60
CA HIS A 243 -14.18 12.25 4.58
C HIS A 243 -14.00 11.35 5.82
N SER A 244 -12.96 10.52 5.84
CA SER A 244 -12.47 9.86 7.05
C SER A 244 -11.68 10.86 7.90
N LYS A 245 -11.53 10.60 9.20
CA LYS A 245 -10.75 11.47 10.11
C LYS A 245 -9.24 11.17 10.06
N ILE A 246 -8.71 10.74 8.91
CA ILE A 246 -7.30 10.37 8.76
C ILE A 246 -6.44 11.64 8.64
N ASN A 247 -5.39 11.72 9.47
CA ASN A 247 -4.47 12.85 9.49
C ASN A 247 -3.39 12.69 8.41
N LEU A 248 -3.37 13.61 7.43
CA LEU A 248 -2.42 13.59 6.31
C LEU A 248 -0.95 13.68 6.77
N ARG A 249 -0.65 14.47 7.82
CA ARG A 249 0.71 14.54 8.41
C ARG A 249 1.15 13.19 8.96
N LYS A 250 0.23 12.39 9.51
CA LYS A 250 0.52 11.01 9.95
C LYS A 250 0.79 10.06 8.77
N ILE A 251 0.16 10.24 7.61
CA ILE A 251 0.48 9.44 6.41
C ILE A 251 1.88 9.78 5.89
N ALA A 252 2.22 11.07 5.81
CA ALA A 252 3.56 11.51 5.41
C ALA A 252 4.63 10.96 6.37
N PHE A 253 4.39 11.11 7.68
CA PHE A 253 5.24 10.59 8.74
C PHE A 253 5.42 9.06 8.65
N ALA A 254 4.34 8.28 8.51
CA ALA A 254 4.42 6.81 8.48
C ALA A 254 5.35 6.28 7.39
N ASN A 255 5.28 6.84 6.17
CA ASN A 255 6.14 6.44 5.06
C ASN A 255 7.62 6.74 5.32
N GLN A 256 7.93 7.87 6.00
CA GLN A 256 9.30 8.19 6.37
C GLN A 256 9.77 7.39 7.59
N LEU A 257 8.90 7.13 8.56
CA LEU A 257 9.18 6.35 9.76
C LEU A 257 9.55 4.90 9.41
N GLU A 258 8.82 4.24 8.51
CA GLU A 258 9.18 2.90 8.00
C GLU A 258 10.60 2.93 7.40
N ARG A 259 10.90 3.92 6.57
CA ARG A 259 12.23 4.08 5.95
C ARG A 259 13.35 4.40 6.96
N MET A 260 13.07 5.19 7.99
CA MET A 260 14.02 5.46 9.07
C MET A 260 14.26 4.23 9.96
N ALA A 261 13.23 3.43 10.24
CA ALA A 261 13.38 2.18 10.99
C ALA A 261 14.20 1.12 10.24
N ILE A 262 14.08 1.08 8.90
CA ILE A 262 14.89 0.22 8.02
C ILE A 262 16.36 0.64 8.04
N VAL A 263 16.65 1.93 7.86
CA VAL A 263 18.04 2.41 7.72
C VAL A 263 18.73 2.64 9.07
N GLY A 264 17.94 2.89 10.11
CA GLY A 264 18.32 2.82 11.52
C GLY A 264 18.51 1.40 12.05
N SER A 265 18.23 0.35 11.25
CA SER A 265 18.47 -1.02 11.71
C SER A 265 19.97 -1.30 11.85
N VAL A 266 20.31 -2.02 12.91
CA VAL A 266 21.69 -2.32 13.28
C VAL A 266 22.38 -3.24 12.26
N ASP A 267 21.59 -4.08 11.58
CA ASP A 267 22.00 -5.06 10.57
C ASP A 267 21.85 -4.57 9.12
N TYR A 268 21.52 -3.29 8.89
CA TYR A 268 21.27 -2.72 7.56
C TYR A 268 22.39 -2.98 6.55
N GLU A 269 23.66 -2.85 6.97
CA GLU A 269 24.80 -3.07 6.08
C GLU A 269 25.04 -4.57 5.78
N LEU A 270 24.74 -5.45 6.74
CA LEU A 270 24.87 -6.91 6.61
C LEU A 270 23.78 -7.50 5.70
N ASN A 271 22.55 -6.97 5.80
CA ASN A 271 21.39 -7.43 5.02
C ASN A 271 21.30 -6.76 3.62
N LYS A 272 22.19 -5.81 3.31
CA LYS A 272 22.17 -5.01 2.06
C LYS A 272 22.11 -5.86 0.78
N ASN A 273 22.72 -7.05 0.75
CA ASN A 273 22.72 -7.92 -0.42
C ASN A 273 21.41 -8.69 -0.64
N ILE A 274 20.65 -9.00 0.42
CA ILE A 274 19.33 -9.64 0.31
C ILE A 274 18.21 -8.60 0.07
N HIS A 275 18.35 -7.39 0.61
CA HIS A 275 17.38 -6.30 0.37
C HIS A 275 17.47 -5.67 -1.03
N ASN A 276 18.67 -5.58 -1.61
CA ASN A 276 18.86 -5.00 -2.96
C ASN A 276 18.71 -6.02 -4.09
N PHE A 277 18.38 -7.29 -3.78
CA PHE A 277 18.08 -8.28 -4.81
C PHE A 277 16.70 -7.98 -5.42
N LYS A 278 16.71 -7.28 -6.56
CA LYS A 278 15.53 -7.07 -7.41
C LYS A 278 15.64 -7.90 -8.68
N VAL A 279 14.59 -8.67 -8.95
CA VAL A 279 14.43 -9.45 -10.19
C VAL A 279 13.71 -8.63 -11.28
N LEU A 280 12.93 -7.63 -10.87
CA LEU A 280 12.27 -6.67 -11.76
C LEU A 280 12.94 -5.30 -11.62
N GLY A 281 13.37 -4.73 -12.75
CA GLY A 281 14.20 -3.53 -12.80
C GLY A 281 13.45 -2.25 -12.47
N ASP A 282 13.75 -1.65 -11.32
CA ASP A 282 13.42 -0.26 -10.98
C ASP A 282 14.43 0.24 -9.92
N ASP A 283 15.40 1.06 -10.34
CA ASP A 283 16.54 1.49 -9.50
C ASP A 283 16.16 2.59 -8.50
N ILE A 284 15.42 2.23 -7.47
CA ILE A 284 15.34 3.01 -6.23
C ILE A 284 16.64 2.77 -5.45
N ASP A 285 17.72 3.44 -5.88
CA ASP A 285 18.98 3.46 -5.14
C ASP A 285 18.78 4.25 -3.83
N ILE A 286 18.51 3.49 -2.76
CA ILE A 286 18.26 4.01 -1.42
C ILE A 286 19.44 4.88 -0.93
N ASN A 287 20.67 4.60 -1.36
CA ASN A 287 21.89 5.28 -0.92
C ASN A 287 21.97 6.71 -1.49
N LYS A 288 21.62 6.92 -2.78
CA LYS A 288 21.59 8.24 -3.44
C LYS A 288 20.73 9.30 -2.73
N ILE A 289 19.79 8.88 -1.90
CA ILE A 289 18.94 9.78 -1.11
C ILE A 289 19.62 10.16 0.22
N PHE A 290 20.43 9.29 0.82
CA PHE A 290 21.02 9.54 2.15
C PHE A 290 22.23 10.49 2.16
N ASP A 291 23.05 10.48 1.10
CA ASP A 291 24.24 11.36 1.03
C ASP A 291 23.88 12.85 1.06
N ASN A 292 22.68 13.22 0.61
CA ASN A 292 22.17 14.61 0.63
C ASN A 292 21.75 15.09 2.03
N ASP A 293 21.33 14.19 2.92
CA ASP A 293 20.86 14.52 4.27
C ASP A 293 21.98 14.49 5.32
N LEU A 294 23.04 13.70 5.11
CA LEU A 294 24.18 13.64 6.03
C LEU A 294 25.28 14.65 5.71
N SER A 295 25.51 14.99 4.45
CA SER A 295 26.45 16.07 4.12
C SER A 295 25.90 17.45 4.51
N GLY A 296 26.76 18.24 5.16
CA GLY A 296 26.65 19.69 5.29
C GLY A 296 28.02 20.28 4.94
N GLY A 297 28.09 21.33 4.12
CA GLY A 297 29.36 21.96 3.74
C GLY A 297 29.68 22.03 2.24
N ALA A 298 28.78 21.66 1.32
CA ALA A 298 28.95 21.97 -0.11
C ALA A 298 27.59 22.19 -0.80
N LYS A 299 27.51 23.21 -1.68
CA LYS A 299 26.30 23.51 -2.47
C LYS A 299 26.15 22.50 -3.62
N LYS A 300 25.20 21.57 -3.53
CA LYS A 300 24.66 20.84 -4.70
C LYS A 300 23.17 21.15 -4.86
N LYS A 301 22.76 21.54 -6.06
CA LYS A 301 21.35 21.81 -6.42
C LYS A 301 20.69 20.57 -7.00
N ASN A 302 19.45 20.34 -6.57
CA ASN A 302 18.45 19.34 -6.98
C ASN A 302 18.64 18.72 -8.38
N ASN A 303 18.44 17.41 -8.45
CA ASN A 303 18.27 16.66 -9.70
C ASN A 303 16.91 15.95 -9.75
N VAL A 304 16.01 16.49 -10.60
CA VAL A 304 15.37 15.67 -11.63
C VAL A 304 16.50 15.02 -12.48
N PRO A 305 16.34 13.81 -13.07
CA PRO A 305 17.38 13.16 -13.87
C PRO A 305 17.70 13.90 -15.19
N ASP A 306 18.40 15.02 -15.03
CA ASP A 306 19.00 15.86 -16.07
C ASP A 306 20.44 15.41 -16.29
N MET A 307 20.71 14.78 -17.44
CA MET A 307 22.00 14.13 -17.71
C MET A 307 23.16 15.09 -17.99
N ASP A 308 22.92 16.42 -18.06
CA ASP A 308 24.02 17.40 -18.12
C ASP A 308 24.70 17.62 -16.75
N LYS A 309 24.16 17.08 -15.65
CA LYS A 309 24.64 17.34 -14.27
C LYS A 309 25.73 16.39 -13.73
N GLU A 310 26.03 15.26 -14.37
CA GLU A 310 26.92 14.23 -13.79
C GLU A 310 28.43 14.50 -14.02
N ILE A 311 28.79 15.68 -14.54
CA ILE A 311 30.17 16.17 -14.56
C ILE A 311 30.21 17.51 -13.83
N SER A 312 31.01 17.61 -12.75
CA SER A 312 31.22 18.84 -11.97
C SER A 312 32.15 19.81 -12.70
N ASP A 313 31.71 20.28 -13.86
CA ASP A 313 32.47 21.14 -14.76
C ASP A 313 31.49 22.06 -15.52
N THR A 314 30.85 23.00 -14.80
CA THR A 314 29.84 23.94 -15.34
C THR A 314 30.34 25.39 -15.36
N GLY A 315 31.54 25.62 -15.89
CA GLY A 315 31.98 26.94 -16.34
C GLY A 315 31.54 27.17 -17.80
N PHE A 316 30.71 28.17 -18.07
CA PHE A 316 30.29 28.48 -19.44
C PHE A 316 31.52 28.78 -20.32
N CYS A 317 31.57 28.27 -21.57
CA CYS A 317 32.52 28.81 -22.55
C CYS A 317 32.15 30.30 -22.76
N THR A 318 32.98 31.23 -22.29
CA THR A 318 32.54 32.60 -21.93
C THR A 318 32.20 33.56 -23.09
N LYS A 319 32.15 33.08 -24.35
CA LYS A 319 31.79 33.88 -25.53
C LYS A 319 31.02 33.05 -26.56
N ASN A 320 30.23 33.73 -27.38
CA ASN A 320 29.30 33.16 -28.35
C ASN A 320 29.98 32.30 -29.43
N CYS A 321 29.16 31.50 -30.10
CA CYS A 321 29.52 30.67 -31.25
C CYS A 321 29.70 31.55 -32.50
N ALA A 322 30.79 31.37 -33.25
CA ALA A 322 31.17 32.19 -34.41
C ALA A 322 31.28 33.72 -34.13
N LYS A 323 31.65 34.51 -35.15
CA LYS A 323 31.80 35.98 -35.02
C LYS A 323 30.48 36.77 -34.97
N ARG A 324 29.30 36.13 -35.18
CA ARG A 324 28.01 36.83 -35.35
C ARG A 324 26.75 36.12 -34.77
N ALA A 325 26.85 35.03 -34.02
CA ALA A 325 25.65 34.41 -33.42
C ALA A 325 25.23 35.08 -32.09
N THR A 326 23.91 35.10 -31.82
CA THR A 326 23.30 35.77 -30.64
C THR A 326 22.82 34.81 -29.55
N LYS A 327 22.76 33.49 -29.81
CA LYS A 327 22.40 32.47 -28.79
C LYS A 327 23.61 32.15 -27.89
N ILE A 328 23.45 32.27 -26.57
CA ILE A 328 24.34 31.64 -25.58
C ILE A 328 23.88 30.19 -25.40
N VAL A 329 24.75 29.21 -25.64
CA VAL A 329 24.36 27.79 -25.63
C VAL A 329 25.11 27.00 -24.54
N PRO A 330 24.43 26.50 -23.50
CA PRO A 330 25.05 25.70 -22.45
C PRO A 330 25.18 24.24 -22.88
N PHE A 331 26.41 23.80 -23.15
CA PHE A 331 26.73 22.39 -23.45
C PHE A 331 27.57 21.76 -22.34
N SER A 332 27.25 20.50 -22.02
CA SER A 332 28.14 19.60 -21.31
C SER A 332 29.25 19.09 -22.24
N THR A 333 30.39 18.68 -21.67
CA THR A 333 31.55 18.15 -22.42
C THR A 333 31.21 16.93 -23.28
N MET A 334 30.10 16.22 -22.97
CA MET A 334 29.60 15.12 -23.79
C MET A 334 28.85 15.59 -25.05
N LYS A 335 28.05 16.66 -24.97
CA LYS A 335 27.41 17.27 -26.16
C LYS A 335 28.45 17.83 -27.12
N PHE A 336 29.49 18.49 -26.58
CA PHE A 336 30.66 18.89 -27.37
C PHE A 336 31.33 17.72 -28.08
N ALA A 337 31.64 16.63 -27.36
CA ALA A 337 32.23 15.44 -27.97
C ALA A 337 31.32 14.79 -29.03
N VAL A 338 30.00 14.71 -28.81
CA VAL A 338 29.03 14.17 -29.78
C VAL A 338 29.06 14.98 -31.07
N ALA A 339 28.95 16.31 -31.02
CA ALA A 339 29.02 17.16 -32.21
C ALA A 339 30.38 17.04 -32.94
N PHE A 340 31.49 16.92 -32.20
CA PHE A 340 32.83 16.80 -32.77
C PHE A 340 33.03 15.48 -33.53
N PHE A 341 32.63 14.36 -32.92
CA PHE A 341 32.80 13.05 -33.52
C PHE A 341 31.74 12.72 -34.58
N ALA A 342 30.53 13.31 -34.52
CA ALA A 342 29.55 13.28 -35.60
C ALA A 342 30.08 13.91 -36.90
N MET A 343 31.02 14.87 -36.81
CA MET A 343 31.75 15.42 -37.96
C MET A 343 32.93 14.55 -38.43
N LYS A 344 33.04 13.30 -37.95
CA LYS A 344 34.14 12.36 -38.27
C LYS A 344 35.54 12.86 -37.89
N LYS A 345 35.68 13.80 -36.94
CA LYS A 345 37.00 14.34 -36.52
C LYS A 345 37.70 13.41 -35.51
N LYS A 346 39.03 13.41 -35.51
CA LYS A 346 39.91 12.70 -34.54
C LYS A 346 40.56 13.72 -33.59
N LEU A 347 40.88 13.34 -32.35
CA LEU A 347 41.65 14.23 -31.46
C LEU A 347 43.14 14.29 -31.87
N PRO A 348 43.85 15.41 -31.63
CA PRO A 348 45.27 15.56 -32.00
C PRO A 348 46.20 14.51 -31.40
N LYS A 349 47.37 14.30 -32.02
CA LYS A 349 48.45 13.49 -31.42
C LYS A 349 48.89 14.17 -30.11
N GLY A 350 49.19 13.38 -29.07
CA GLY A 350 49.70 13.89 -27.79
C GLY A 350 48.67 14.53 -26.84
N PHE A 351 47.37 14.59 -27.20
CA PHE A 351 46.33 15.21 -26.37
C PHE A 351 46.16 14.57 -24.97
N GLU A 352 46.61 13.34 -24.78
CA GLU A 352 46.39 12.50 -23.59
C GLU A 352 47.16 12.95 -22.33
N SER A 353 48.10 13.90 -22.43
CA SER A 353 49.11 14.16 -21.40
C SER A 353 48.78 15.23 -20.35
N SER A 354 47.99 16.28 -20.66
CA SER A 354 47.75 17.37 -19.68
C SER A 354 46.50 18.24 -19.84
N SER A 355 45.76 18.19 -20.96
CA SER A 355 44.74 19.20 -21.29
C SER A 355 43.29 18.73 -21.10
N SER A 356 42.38 19.66 -20.76
CA SER A 356 40.94 19.36 -20.66
C SER A 356 40.28 19.29 -22.04
N LEU A 357 39.54 18.21 -22.29
CA LEU A 357 38.62 18.10 -23.44
C LEU A 357 37.70 19.32 -23.55
N ARG A 358 37.29 19.88 -22.41
CA ARG A 358 36.38 21.02 -22.34
C ARG A 358 36.99 22.28 -22.96
N ASP A 359 38.25 22.56 -22.67
CA ASP A 359 38.94 23.76 -23.15
C ASP A 359 39.30 23.64 -24.64
N TYR A 360 39.68 22.44 -25.08
CA TYR A 360 39.83 22.13 -26.50
C TYR A 360 38.53 22.39 -27.27
N PHE A 361 37.40 21.83 -26.82
CA PHE A 361 36.11 22.04 -27.47
C PHE A 361 35.59 23.49 -27.36
N CYS A 362 35.74 24.16 -26.21
CA CYS A 362 35.41 25.59 -26.06
C CYS A 362 36.25 26.47 -27.00
N ASN A 363 37.48 26.08 -27.35
CA ASN A 363 38.34 26.84 -28.25
C ASN A 363 38.11 26.50 -29.73
N LEU A 364 37.78 25.24 -30.05
CA LEU A 364 37.37 24.83 -31.39
C LEU A 364 36.06 25.52 -31.80
N MET A 365 35.07 25.61 -30.90
CA MET A 365 33.79 26.32 -31.10
C MET A 365 33.95 27.80 -31.50
N LYS A 366 35.09 28.43 -31.14
CA LYS A 366 35.42 29.83 -31.48
C LYS A 366 36.17 29.98 -32.82
N LYS A 367 36.66 28.88 -33.39
CA LYS A 367 37.56 28.85 -34.56
C LYS A 367 36.97 28.12 -35.78
N ASP A 368 36.03 27.20 -35.56
CA ASP A 368 35.50 26.26 -36.55
C ASP A 368 33.99 26.46 -36.67
N ASP A 369 33.57 27.25 -37.68
CA ASP A 369 32.16 27.61 -37.88
C ASP A 369 31.29 26.39 -38.24
N ASN A 370 31.87 25.33 -38.81
CA ASN A 370 31.16 24.07 -39.09
C ASN A 370 30.89 23.28 -37.81
N TYR A 371 31.84 23.26 -36.88
CA TYR A 371 31.64 22.68 -35.54
C TYR A 371 30.68 23.51 -34.70
N CYS A 372 30.73 24.85 -34.84
CA CYS A 372 29.72 25.74 -34.29
C CYS A 372 28.30 25.43 -34.80
N ALA A 373 28.13 25.22 -36.12
CA ALA A 373 26.85 24.83 -36.70
C ALA A 373 26.38 23.44 -36.22
N SER A 374 27.26 22.43 -36.22
CA SER A 374 26.99 21.07 -35.70
C SER A 374 26.51 21.09 -34.24
N LEU A 375 27.07 21.98 -33.42
CA LEU A 375 26.60 22.21 -32.05
C LEU A 375 25.21 22.82 -32.00
N HIS A 376 24.91 23.81 -32.85
CA HIS A 376 23.58 24.42 -32.93
C HIS A 376 22.51 23.40 -33.38
N ASP A 377 22.77 22.59 -34.41
CA ASP A 377 21.87 21.50 -34.83
C ASP A 377 21.58 20.54 -33.66
N LEU A 378 22.63 20.09 -32.94
CA LEU A 378 22.52 19.19 -31.78
C LEU A 378 21.77 19.83 -30.59
N HIS A 379 21.72 21.16 -30.49
CA HIS A 379 20.97 21.87 -29.46
C HIS A 379 19.50 22.04 -29.81
N ASP A 380 19.22 22.50 -31.03
CA ASP A 380 17.87 22.86 -31.47
C ASP A 380 17.03 21.61 -31.80
N ASP A 381 17.63 20.50 -32.27
CA ASP A 381 17.01 19.15 -32.21
C ASP A 381 18.03 18.02 -31.94
N MET A 382 18.22 17.73 -30.65
CA MET A 382 19.05 16.60 -30.19
C MET A 382 18.56 15.23 -30.68
N LYS A 383 17.25 15.01 -30.94
CA LYS A 383 16.75 13.69 -31.37
C LYS A 383 16.98 13.50 -32.87
N GLY A 384 16.63 14.48 -33.69
CA GLY A 384 16.92 14.48 -35.13
C GLY A 384 18.42 14.38 -35.39
N PHE A 385 19.26 15.13 -34.66
CA PHE A 385 20.71 15.03 -34.78
C PHE A 385 21.25 13.63 -34.45
N MET A 386 20.81 13.03 -33.34
CA MET A 386 21.24 11.69 -32.92
C MET A 386 20.76 10.57 -33.87
N ALA A 387 19.68 10.78 -34.62
CA ALA A 387 19.24 9.90 -35.69
C ALA A 387 20.04 10.13 -37.00
N LYS A 388 20.21 11.40 -37.41
CA LYS A 388 20.97 11.85 -38.59
C LYS A 388 22.43 11.39 -38.58
N HIS A 389 23.05 11.32 -37.40
CA HIS A 389 24.45 10.93 -37.21
C HIS A 389 24.61 9.58 -36.49
N ALA A 390 23.61 8.69 -36.63
CA ALA A 390 23.57 7.42 -35.91
C ALA A 390 24.72 6.46 -36.31
N GLU A 391 25.15 6.48 -37.56
CA GLU A 391 26.27 5.65 -38.05
C GLU A 391 27.61 6.14 -37.50
N GLU A 392 27.87 7.45 -37.55
CA GLU A 392 29.09 8.04 -37.00
C GLU A 392 29.21 7.77 -35.50
N LEU A 393 28.13 8.01 -34.76
CA LEU A 393 28.14 7.82 -33.30
C LEU A 393 28.19 6.33 -32.91
N THR A 394 27.74 5.43 -33.79
CA THR A 394 27.98 3.98 -33.65
C THR A 394 29.44 3.61 -33.93
N TYR A 395 30.06 4.19 -34.96
CA TYR A 395 31.49 4.03 -35.22
C TYR A 395 32.34 4.50 -34.02
N VAL A 396 31.97 5.62 -33.38
CA VAL A 396 32.62 6.15 -32.17
C VAL A 396 32.59 5.16 -31.02
N ILE A 397 31.45 4.48 -30.80
CA ILE A 397 31.34 3.43 -29.78
C ILE A 397 32.25 2.24 -30.10
N LYS A 398 32.32 1.83 -31.38
CA LYS A 398 33.10 0.66 -31.83
C LYS A 398 34.61 0.94 -31.93
N ASN A 399 35.04 2.18 -32.23
CA ASN A 399 36.43 2.54 -32.57
C ASN A 399 37.05 3.64 -31.66
N LYS A 400 36.59 3.78 -30.41
CA LYS A 400 37.04 4.79 -29.42
C LYS A 400 38.55 5.04 -29.37
N ASP A 401 39.37 4.00 -29.50
CA ASP A 401 40.83 4.06 -29.36
C ASP A 401 41.49 4.62 -30.64
N LYS A 402 40.94 4.32 -31.83
CA LYS A 402 41.36 4.93 -33.11
C LYS A 402 41.05 6.43 -33.17
N LEU A 403 40.09 6.90 -32.36
CA LEU A 403 39.70 8.31 -32.22
C LEU A 403 40.48 9.07 -31.12
N ARG A 404 41.40 8.40 -30.39
CA ARG A 404 42.21 8.94 -29.28
C ARG A 404 41.36 9.52 -28.12
N ILE A 405 40.24 8.87 -27.79
CA ILE A 405 39.35 9.32 -26.71
C ILE A 405 39.92 8.88 -25.36
N PRO A 406 40.27 9.80 -24.44
CA PRO A 406 40.90 9.42 -23.17
C PRO A 406 39.99 8.50 -22.33
N ARG A 407 40.55 7.41 -21.80
CA ARG A 407 39.80 6.29 -21.17
C ARG A 407 38.77 6.73 -20.12
N LYS A 408 39.06 7.80 -19.36
CA LYS A 408 38.16 8.44 -18.37
C LYS A 408 36.81 8.87 -18.95
N TYR A 409 36.77 9.29 -20.22
CA TYR A 409 35.58 9.86 -20.87
C TYR A 409 34.89 8.88 -21.83
N ALA A 410 35.60 7.86 -22.34
CA ALA A 410 35.04 6.90 -23.29
C ALA A 410 33.79 6.17 -22.75
N THR A 411 33.77 5.80 -21.47
CA THR A 411 32.59 5.15 -20.83
C THR A 411 31.40 6.09 -20.69
N LEU A 412 31.65 7.37 -20.39
CA LEU A 412 30.61 8.40 -20.28
C LEU A 412 30.00 8.71 -21.66
N LEU A 413 30.85 8.90 -22.68
CA LEU A 413 30.42 9.17 -24.05
C LEU A 413 29.61 8.00 -24.63
N ARG A 414 30.05 6.75 -24.41
CA ARG A 414 29.29 5.55 -24.79
C ARG A 414 27.91 5.51 -24.15
N ARG A 415 27.79 5.82 -22.85
CA ARG A 415 26.50 5.89 -22.15
C ARG A 415 25.60 6.99 -22.72
N PHE A 416 26.15 8.18 -22.96
CA PHE A 416 25.42 9.33 -23.50
C PHE A 416 24.85 9.04 -24.89
N ILE A 417 25.67 8.50 -25.80
CA ILE A 417 25.24 8.11 -27.16
C ILE A 417 24.19 6.99 -27.10
N LEU A 418 24.41 5.94 -26.31
CA LEU A 418 23.45 4.82 -26.17
C LEU A 418 22.14 5.21 -25.48
N ALA A 419 22.09 6.31 -24.72
CA ALA A 419 20.83 6.84 -24.21
C ALA A 419 19.98 7.42 -25.36
N TYR A 420 20.56 8.29 -26.20
CA TYR A 420 19.81 9.10 -27.17
C TYR A 420 19.72 8.56 -28.60
N LEU A 421 20.49 7.54 -28.99
CA LEU A 421 20.27 6.83 -30.26
C LEU A 421 18.81 6.31 -30.38
N PRO A 422 18.29 6.08 -31.61
CA PRO A 422 17.06 5.31 -31.84
C PRO A 422 17.15 3.89 -31.27
N LYS A 423 16.02 3.22 -30.96
CA LYS A 423 16.05 1.85 -30.42
C LYS A 423 16.51 0.84 -31.45
N GLU A 424 16.14 1.09 -32.69
CA GLU A 424 16.31 0.28 -33.89
C GLU A 424 17.82 0.10 -34.18
N VAL A 425 18.58 1.19 -34.05
CA VAL A 425 20.05 1.19 -34.23
C VAL A 425 20.77 0.46 -33.08
N LYS A 426 20.25 0.51 -31.85
CA LYS A 426 20.92 -0.09 -30.66
C LYS A 426 21.05 -1.61 -30.73
N VAL A 427 20.14 -2.28 -31.43
CA VAL A 427 20.17 -3.74 -31.63
C VAL A 427 21.47 -4.18 -32.32
N ASN A 428 21.99 -3.37 -33.25
CA ASN A 428 23.21 -3.67 -34.03
C ASN A 428 24.51 -3.21 -33.34
N ILE A 429 24.45 -2.89 -32.03
CA ILE A 429 25.58 -2.46 -31.18
C ILE A 429 25.88 -3.47 -30.06
N THR A 430 24.96 -4.38 -29.76
CA THR A 430 25.25 -5.61 -29.00
C THR A 430 25.99 -6.61 -29.90
N PRO A 431 27.11 -7.21 -29.44
CA PRO A 431 27.89 -8.11 -30.29
C PRO A 431 27.22 -9.48 -30.44
N HIS A 432 26.89 -9.85 -31.67
CA HIS A 432 26.79 -11.25 -32.05
C HIS A 432 28.20 -11.84 -32.19
N PRO A 433 28.44 -13.10 -31.78
CA PRO A 433 29.61 -13.83 -32.22
C PRO A 433 29.45 -14.19 -33.70
N ASN A 434 30.48 -13.92 -34.50
CA ASN A 434 30.61 -14.24 -35.93
C ASN A 434 29.78 -13.35 -36.91
N GLU A 435 30.26 -12.13 -37.14
CA GLU A 435 30.08 -11.41 -38.42
C GLU A 435 31.46 -10.93 -38.93
N PRO A 436 31.73 -10.94 -40.25
CA PRO A 436 32.98 -10.44 -40.82
C PRO A 436 33.03 -8.90 -40.84
N GLU A 437 34.24 -8.31 -40.78
CA GLU A 437 34.40 -6.86 -40.85
C GLU A 437 33.98 -6.29 -42.22
N SER A 438 32.93 -5.46 -42.24
CA SER A 438 32.55 -4.68 -43.41
C SER A 438 33.42 -3.42 -43.53
N VAL A 439 34.02 -3.22 -44.70
CA VAL A 439 34.90 -2.08 -44.97
C VAL A 439 34.09 -0.82 -45.20
N LEU A 440 34.22 0.16 -44.30
CA LEU A 440 33.66 1.51 -44.42
C LEU A 440 34.77 2.55 -44.58
N PRO A 441 34.50 3.70 -45.24
CA PRO A 441 35.53 4.55 -45.83
C PRO A 441 36.46 5.23 -44.81
N PRO A 442 37.71 5.57 -45.23
CA PRO A 442 38.69 6.18 -44.35
C PRO A 442 38.27 7.57 -43.87
N ILE A 443 38.50 7.83 -42.59
CA ILE A 443 38.30 9.15 -41.99
C ILE A 443 39.45 10.08 -42.44
N PRO A 444 39.18 11.24 -43.07
CA PRO A 444 40.21 12.19 -43.44
C PRO A 444 40.97 12.69 -42.20
N ASP A 445 42.29 12.71 -42.27
CA ASP A 445 43.12 13.41 -41.29
C ASP A 445 43.13 14.90 -41.64
N SER A 446 43.00 15.75 -40.61
CA SER A 446 42.94 17.21 -40.77
C SER A 446 44.31 17.80 -41.10
N PRO A 447 44.41 18.79 -42.01
CA PRO A 447 45.67 19.45 -42.32
C PRO A 447 46.16 20.32 -41.15
N ASP A 448 47.47 20.22 -40.87
CA ASP A 448 48.40 21.17 -40.24
C ASP A 448 49.44 20.38 -39.40
N ASP A 449 50.54 19.93 -40.03
CA ASP A 449 51.68 19.25 -39.38
C ASP A 449 53.00 19.77 -40.00
N ASN A 450 53.82 20.45 -39.18
CA ASN A 450 55.17 21.03 -39.38
C ASN A 450 55.43 21.96 -38.17
N GLU A 451 56.62 22.41 -37.73
CA GLU A 451 58.07 22.11 -37.89
C GLU A 451 58.76 22.81 -36.67
N HIS A 452 60.05 22.71 -36.31
CA HIS A 452 61.24 22.13 -36.96
C HIS A 452 61.94 21.04 -36.12
N VAL A 453 62.70 20.21 -36.84
CA VAL A 453 64.08 19.71 -36.54
C VAL A 453 64.64 20.07 -35.13
N LYS A 454 64.81 19.16 -34.14
CA LYS A 454 65.90 18.16 -33.90
C LYS A 454 67.35 18.72 -33.86
N PRO A 455 68.40 18.00 -33.36
CA PRO A 455 68.52 16.78 -32.51
C PRO A 455 69.49 17.07 -31.29
N PRO A 456 70.25 16.12 -30.66
CA PRO A 456 70.23 14.64 -30.63
C PRO A 456 70.17 13.99 -29.22
N SER A 457 70.12 12.65 -29.19
CA SER A 457 70.26 11.75 -28.01
C SER A 457 71.71 11.22 -27.87
N PRO A 458 72.02 10.25 -26.96
CA PRO A 458 71.84 8.82 -27.31
C PRO A 458 71.58 7.81 -26.14
N ASP A 459 70.93 6.67 -26.47
CA ASP A 459 71.26 5.27 -26.07
C ASP A 459 71.41 4.82 -24.58
N LYS A 460 71.33 3.53 -24.20
CA LYS A 460 71.05 2.24 -24.88
C LYS A 460 70.49 1.17 -23.89
N SER A 461 70.01 0.05 -24.41
CA SER A 461 69.77 -1.24 -23.71
C SER A 461 70.98 -2.20 -23.94
N PRO A 462 71.01 -3.52 -23.56
CA PRO A 462 70.03 -4.37 -22.84
C PRO A 462 70.62 -5.36 -21.77
N ASP A 463 69.72 -6.01 -21.01
CA ASP A 463 69.62 -7.45 -20.57
C ASP A 463 70.83 -8.33 -20.06
N LYS A 464 70.51 -9.25 -19.12
CA LYS A 464 71.21 -10.51 -18.67
C LYS A 464 72.56 -10.53 -17.89
N SER A 465 72.48 -10.87 -16.57
CA SER A 465 73.02 -12.07 -15.82
C SER A 465 74.38 -12.75 -16.15
N PRO A 466 75.04 -13.53 -15.23
CA PRO A 466 74.99 -13.63 -13.73
C PRO A 466 76.35 -13.94 -13.01
N ASP A 467 76.29 -14.25 -11.69
CA ASP A 467 77.05 -15.32 -10.96
C ASP A 467 78.29 -15.00 -10.06
N LYS A 468 78.42 -15.79 -8.96
CA LYS A 468 79.56 -16.02 -8.01
C LYS A 468 80.18 -14.85 -7.18
N SER A 469 80.82 -15.05 -6.00
CA SER A 469 80.78 -16.09 -4.93
C SER A 469 81.48 -15.57 -3.63
N PRO A 470 82.08 -16.34 -2.65
CA PRO A 470 81.61 -16.27 -1.25
C PRO A 470 82.70 -16.05 -0.16
N ASP A 471 82.30 -16.17 1.13
CA ASP A 471 82.89 -17.06 2.18
C ASP A 471 83.17 -16.44 3.58
N LYS A 472 83.16 -17.33 4.60
CA LYS A 472 83.69 -17.29 5.98
C LYS A 472 82.91 -16.64 7.16
N SER A 473 82.69 -17.47 8.18
CA SER A 473 82.49 -17.17 9.61
C SER A 473 83.74 -17.61 10.43
N PRO A 474 83.84 -17.41 11.77
CA PRO A 474 83.27 -18.36 12.76
C PRO A 474 82.93 -17.81 14.19
N ASP A 475 82.28 -18.65 15.05
CA ASP A 475 82.45 -18.89 16.53
C ASP A 475 82.72 -17.75 17.59
N LYS A 476 82.54 -17.83 18.93
CA LYS A 476 81.87 -18.66 20.02
C LYS A 476 82.17 -17.95 21.40
N SER A 477 81.62 -18.22 22.60
CA SER A 477 80.30 -18.72 23.12
C SER A 477 80.29 -18.77 24.69
N ALA A 478 79.12 -18.60 25.35
CA ALA A 478 78.82 -18.85 26.79
C ALA A 478 79.41 -17.84 27.84
N ASN A 479 79.05 -17.78 29.15
CA ASN A 479 78.15 -18.64 29.98
C ASN A 479 77.49 -17.94 31.23
N SER A 480 76.47 -18.60 31.80
CA SER A 480 75.80 -18.57 33.13
C SER A 480 76.23 -17.69 34.35
N SER A 481 75.25 -17.22 35.15
CA SER A 481 75.13 -17.44 36.64
C SER A 481 73.83 -16.82 37.25
N ALA A 482 73.40 -17.20 38.47
CA ALA A 482 72.16 -16.68 39.13
C ALA A 482 72.08 -16.90 40.67
N THR A 483 71.57 -15.91 41.44
CA THR A 483 71.04 -15.92 42.85
C THR A 483 70.75 -14.46 43.31
N SER A 484 69.94 -14.07 44.31
CA SER A 484 68.71 -14.63 44.95
C SER A 484 68.15 -13.67 46.07
N VAL A 485 66.83 -13.39 46.07
CA VAL A 485 65.93 -13.03 47.23
C VAL A 485 66.26 -11.85 48.17
N SER A 486 65.34 -10.87 48.25
CA SER A 486 64.73 -10.33 49.50
C SER A 486 63.53 -9.40 49.22
N ASP A 487 62.51 -9.42 50.09
CA ASP A 487 61.26 -8.63 50.02
C ASP A 487 61.45 -7.14 50.45
N ASP A 488 60.57 -6.17 50.17
CA ASP A 488 59.30 -5.90 50.88
C ASP A 488 58.36 -4.91 50.11
N ALA A 489 57.29 -4.43 50.76
CA ALA A 489 56.17 -3.56 50.34
C ALA A 489 56.51 -2.30 49.48
N SER A 490 55.57 -1.66 48.77
CA SER A 490 54.11 -1.56 49.00
C SER A 490 53.28 -1.36 47.72
N ALA A 491 51.94 -1.27 47.85
CA ALA A 491 51.01 -1.26 46.72
C ALA A 491 50.41 0.11 46.40
N GLU A 492 50.47 0.51 45.13
CA GLU A 492 49.56 1.48 44.51
C GLU A 492 49.06 0.93 43.17
N SER A 493 47.87 0.33 43.17
CA SER A 493 47.22 -0.15 41.96
C SER A 493 46.56 1.03 41.24
N ILE A 494 47.16 1.50 40.15
CA ILE A 494 46.55 2.48 39.25
C ILE A 494 45.29 1.84 38.64
N GLU A 495 44.11 2.20 39.15
CA GLU A 495 42.84 1.89 38.49
C GLU A 495 42.78 2.65 37.16
N SER A 496 43.10 1.95 36.07
CA SER A 496 42.89 2.49 34.72
C SER A 496 41.38 2.61 34.46
N GLU A 497 40.82 3.79 34.70
CA GLU A 497 39.39 4.09 34.48
C GLU A 497 38.94 3.59 33.10
N VAL A 498 38.09 2.55 33.09
CA VAL A 498 37.53 2.03 31.84
C VAL A 498 36.59 3.08 31.25
N PRO A 499 36.89 3.66 30.07
CA PRO A 499 36.13 4.80 29.57
C PRO A 499 34.64 4.47 29.43
N ASN A 500 33.81 5.24 30.13
CA ASN A 500 32.37 5.02 30.22
C ASN A 500 31.72 5.26 28.85
N SER A 501 31.53 4.18 28.08
CA SER A 501 31.04 4.24 26.69
C SER A 501 29.54 4.54 26.61
N GLU A 502 29.21 5.79 26.88
CA GLU A 502 27.89 6.36 26.57
C GLU A 502 27.58 6.26 25.07
N ASN A 503 26.28 6.41 24.73
CA ASN A 503 25.69 6.06 23.44
C ASN A 503 26.55 6.49 22.22
N LYS A 504 27.16 5.51 21.54
CA LYS A 504 28.00 5.68 20.32
C LYS A 504 27.27 6.30 19.11
N GLY A 505 25.98 6.57 19.23
CA GLY A 505 25.12 7.10 18.18
C GLY A 505 24.97 6.13 17.00
N PHE A 506 24.32 6.61 15.95
CA PHE A 506 24.02 5.84 14.75
C PHE A 506 25.29 5.40 14.00
N LEU A 507 26.25 6.32 13.83
CA LEU A 507 27.46 6.06 13.04
C LEU A 507 28.43 5.13 13.77
N GLY A 508 28.72 5.36 15.05
CA GLY A 508 29.62 4.51 15.84
C GLY A 508 29.06 3.11 16.08
N THR A 509 27.73 2.97 16.18
CA THR A 509 27.09 1.64 16.22
C THR A 509 27.26 0.88 14.90
N ARG A 510 27.09 1.54 13.75
CA ARG A 510 27.33 0.92 12.43
C ARG A 510 28.77 0.49 12.23
N GLU A 511 29.72 1.31 12.66
CA GLU A 511 31.14 0.97 12.61
C GLU A 511 31.47 -0.25 13.47
N GLU A 512 30.93 -0.32 14.70
CA GLU A 512 31.06 -1.50 15.55
C GLU A 512 30.47 -2.77 14.90
N VAL A 513 29.30 -2.67 14.27
CA VAL A 513 28.70 -3.80 13.53
C VAL A 513 29.60 -4.25 12.39
N ARG A 514 30.09 -3.32 11.57
CA ARG A 514 30.97 -3.62 10.43
C ARG A 514 32.26 -4.30 10.87
N ASN A 515 32.81 -3.89 12.01
CA ASN A 515 34.10 -4.39 12.50
C ASN A 515 33.97 -5.73 13.27
N ARG A 516 32.84 -5.99 13.95
CA ARG A 516 32.66 -7.19 14.81
C ARG A 516 31.72 -8.28 14.25
N PHE A 517 30.89 -7.95 13.25
CA PHE A 517 29.77 -8.79 12.78
C PHE A 517 29.73 -8.98 11.25
N SER A 518 30.76 -8.56 10.51
CA SER A 518 30.83 -8.67 9.04
C SER A 518 30.75 -10.11 8.50
N GLN A 519 31.14 -11.11 9.30
CA GLN A 519 30.93 -12.54 9.03
C GLN A 519 29.45 -12.93 8.83
N PHE A 520 28.52 -12.11 9.30
CA PHE A 520 27.07 -12.30 9.14
C PHE A 520 26.47 -11.48 7.98
N THR A 521 27.31 -10.99 7.06
CA THR A 521 26.84 -10.35 5.81
C THR A 521 26.18 -11.38 4.90
N TRP A 522 25.00 -11.06 4.36
CA TRP A 522 24.37 -11.93 3.35
C TRP A 522 25.22 -12.01 2.08
N PRO A 523 25.42 -13.20 1.49
CA PRO A 523 26.08 -13.32 0.20
C PRO A 523 25.25 -12.67 -0.91
N LYS A 524 25.88 -12.39 -2.07
CA LYS A 524 25.14 -12.01 -3.28
C LYS A 524 24.19 -13.16 -3.68
N VAL A 525 22.99 -12.81 -4.10
CA VAL A 525 21.92 -13.76 -4.39
C VAL A 525 21.86 -14.08 -5.88
N GLU A 526 21.87 -15.37 -6.23
CA GLU A 526 21.59 -15.88 -7.57
C GLU A 526 20.17 -16.45 -7.66
N LEU A 527 19.45 -16.20 -8.75
CA LEU A 527 18.08 -16.69 -8.92
C LEU A 527 18.05 -18.19 -9.26
N LYS A 528 17.81 -19.02 -8.25
CA LYS A 528 17.66 -20.48 -8.33
C LYS A 528 16.50 -20.91 -7.42
N ASN A 529 15.75 -21.96 -7.78
CA ASN A 529 14.69 -22.49 -6.92
C ASN A 529 15.31 -23.09 -5.63
N MET A 530 14.90 -22.59 -4.46
CA MET A 530 15.41 -23.02 -3.15
C MET A 530 14.33 -23.75 -2.32
N CYS A 531 13.34 -24.37 -2.97
CA CYS A 531 12.22 -25.10 -2.34
C CYS A 531 12.26 -26.60 -2.65
N GLY A 532 13.34 -27.28 -2.28
CA GLY A 532 13.49 -28.72 -2.40
C GLY A 532 14.74 -29.20 -1.66
N GLY A 533 14.59 -29.65 -0.41
CA GLY A 533 15.72 -30.03 0.44
C GLY A 533 15.45 -29.78 1.92
N ALA A 534 14.63 -30.62 2.54
CA ALA A 534 14.37 -30.56 3.98
C ALA A 534 15.46 -31.33 4.74
N SER A 535 16.59 -30.67 5.02
CA SER A 535 17.46 -31.08 6.13
C SER A 535 16.65 -31.02 7.43
N SER A 536 16.68 -32.09 8.23
CA SER A 536 16.05 -32.12 9.56
C SER A 536 16.72 -31.17 10.56
N ILE A 537 17.99 -30.83 10.32
CA ILE A 537 18.74 -29.81 11.07
C ILE A 537 18.67 -28.50 10.28
N MET A 538 18.08 -27.44 10.86
CA MET A 538 18.09 -26.12 10.24
C MET A 538 19.47 -25.46 10.39
N ASN A 539 20.10 -25.14 9.25
CA ASN A 539 21.18 -24.15 9.21
C ASN A 539 20.58 -22.75 9.32
N PHE A 540 21.05 -21.95 10.28
CA PHE A 540 20.62 -20.57 10.46
C PHE A 540 21.01 -19.71 9.26
N ASN A 541 20.23 -18.66 8.99
CA ASN A 541 20.60 -17.62 8.03
C ASN A 541 21.45 -16.52 8.69
N PRO A 542 22.20 -15.71 7.92
CA PRO A 542 23.13 -14.74 8.49
C PRO A 542 22.50 -13.75 9.47
N THR A 543 21.23 -13.34 9.29
CA THR A 543 20.54 -12.48 10.27
C THR A 543 20.15 -13.23 11.54
N GLN A 544 19.81 -14.53 11.48
CA GLN A 544 19.59 -15.34 12.67
C GLN A 544 20.88 -15.50 13.49
N ASP A 545 22.00 -15.73 12.82
CA ASP A 545 23.33 -15.79 13.44
C ASP A 545 23.77 -14.44 14.02
N PHE A 546 23.51 -13.34 13.31
CA PHE A 546 23.71 -11.99 13.84
C PHE A 546 22.88 -11.76 15.11
N VAL A 547 21.56 -11.99 15.08
CA VAL A 547 20.65 -11.71 16.21
C VAL A 547 21.04 -12.50 17.46
N ARG A 548 21.37 -13.80 17.33
CA ARG A 548 21.78 -14.65 18.48
C ARG A 548 23.17 -14.34 19.05
N THR A 549 23.94 -13.49 18.35
CA THR A 549 25.31 -13.07 18.74
C THR A 549 25.36 -11.60 19.16
N TYR A 550 24.47 -10.75 18.65
CA TYR A 550 24.38 -9.32 18.97
C TYR A 550 23.52 -9.03 20.20
N PHE A 551 22.38 -9.72 20.34
CA PHE A 551 21.46 -9.51 21.46
C PHE A 551 21.61 -10.63 22.49
N THR A 552 22.45 -10.37 23.49
CA THR A 552 22.87 -11.32 24.53
C THR A 552 22.61 -10.75 25.95
N PRO A 553 22.80 -11.53 27.03
CA PRO A 553 22.74 -11.04 28.42
C PRO A 553 23.59 -9.78 28.68
N GLU A 554 24.82 -9.75 28.15
CA GLU A 554 25.83 -8.71 28.38
C GLU A 554 25.55 -7.41 27.63
N SER A 555 24.72 -7.46 26.58
CA SER A 555 24.33 -6.28 25.79
C SER A 555 23.78 -5.15 26.68
N GLN A 556 24.23 -3.92 26.48
CA GLN A 556 23.73 -2.77 27.27
C GLN A 556 22.24 -2.48 26.99
N LEU A 557 21.76 -2.86 25.80
CA LEU A 557 20.37 -2.70 25.38
C LEU A 557 19.42 -3.48 26.30
N LYS A 558 18.27 -2.87 26.63
CA LYS A 558 17.19 -3.53 27.39
C LYS A 558 16.23 -4.31 26.51
N GLY A 559 16.35 -4.19 25.19
CA GLY A 559 15.63 -5.03 24.26
C GLY A 559 15.95 -4.76 22.81
N MET A 560 15.35 -5.57 21.93
CA MET A 560 15.49 -5.50 20.49
C MET A 560 14.14 -5.72 19.80
N LEU A 561 13.88 -4.99 18.72
CA LEU A 561 12.76 -5.18 17.80
C LEU A 561 13.26 -5.92 16.56
N LEU A 562 12.81 -7.17 16.39
CA LEU A 562 12.94 -7.92 15.14
C LEU A 562 11.80 -7.50 14.21
N TYR A 563 12.02 -6.40 13.49
CA TYR A 563 11.14 -5.94 12.41
C TYR A 563 11.46 -6.75 11.16
N HIS A 564 11.06 -8.02 11.14
CA HIS A 564 11.32 -8.90 10.00
C HIS A 564 10.01 -9.27 9.29
N SER A 565 10.05 -9.31 7.97
CA SER A 565 8.96 -9.77 7.09
C SER A 565 8.40 -11.16 7.44
N VAL A 566 7.32 -11.58 6.79
CA VAL A 566 6.79 -12.93 6.96
C VAL A 566 7.76 -13.99 6.39
N GLY A 567 7.80 -15.19 6.98
CA GLY A 567 8.62 -16.29 6.47
C GLY A 567 10.15 -16.17 6.69
N THR A 568 10.65 -15.14 7.38
CA THR A 568 12.09 -15.01 7.69
C THR A 568 12.62 -15.95 8.78
N GLY A 569 11.73 -16.65 9.49
CA GLY A 569 12.09 -17.48 10.63
C GLY A 569 12.25 -16.73 11.96
N LYS A 570 11.49 -15.64 12.20
CA LYS A 570 11.49 -14.87 13.47
C LYS A 570 11.46 -15.75 14.74
N THR A 571 10.52 -16.70 14.79
CA THR A 571 10.37 -17.67 15.90
C THR A 571 11.66 -18.46 16.14
N CYS A 572 12.31 -18.88 15.06
CA CYS A 572 13.60 -19.55 15.08
C CYS A 572 14.73 -18.62 15.56
N SER A 573 14.78 -17.36 15.11
CA SER A 573 15.73 -16.35 15.61
C SER A 573 15.65 -16.18 17.12
N ALA A 574 14.43 -16.11 17.68
CA ALA A 574 14.20 -15.95 19.10
C ALA A 574 14.52 -17.20 19.92
N ILE A 575 14.21 -18.40 19.42
CA ILE A 575 14.63 -19.68 20.05
C ILE A 575 16.16 -19.81 20.02
N ALA A 576 16.80 -19.50 18.89
CA ALA A 576 18.25 -19.58 18.74
C ALA A 576 18.97 -18.62 19.69
N ALA A 577 18.49 -17.37 19.83
CA ALA A 577 19.03 -16.40 20.79
C ALA A 577 18.78 -16.82 22.25
N ALA A 578 17.57 -17.27 22.59
CA ALA A 578 17.24 -17.74 23.94
C ALA A 578 18.12 -18.93 24.37
N THR A 579 18.37 -19.87 23.47
CA THR A 579 19.09 -21.12 23.75
C THR A 579 20.61 -21.04 23.53
N SER A 580 21.12 -20.00 22.87
CA SER A 580 22.57 -19.81 22.67
C SER A 580 23.29 -19.25 23.90
N THR A 581 22.71 -18.25 24.56
CA THR A 581 23.34 -17.45 25.63
C THR A 581 22.45 -17.31 26.85
N PHE A 582 21.25 -16.75 26.72
CA PHE A 582 20.34 -16.47 27.83
C PHE A 582 20.06 -17.68 28.74
N GLU A 583 19.78 -18.85 28.16
CA GLU A 583 19.55 -20.08 28.92
C GLU A 583 20.78 -20.56 29.70
N ARG A 584 22.00 -20.30 29.19
CA ARG A 584 23.27 -20.63 29.88
C ARG A 584 23.54 -19.69 31.05
N ASP A 585 23.21 -18.41 30.88
CA ASP A 585 23.32 -17.36 31.91
C ASP A 585 22.25 -17.45 33.02
N GLY A 586 21.40 -18.48 32.98
CA GLY A 586 20.34 -18.75 33.93
C GLY A 586 19.07 -17.89 33.75
N TYR A 587 18.91 -17.23 32.60
CA TYR A 587 17.73 -16.38 32.37
C TYR A 587 16.45 -17.23 32.25
N THR A 588 15.37 -16.75 32.87
CA THR A 588 14.02 -17.30 32.67
C THR A 588 13.49 -16.83 31.32
N ILE A 589 13.03 -17.75 30.47
CA ILE A 589 12.43 -17.43 29.18
C ILE A 589 10.92 -17.31 29.36
N LEU A 590 10.37 -16.12 29.10
CA LEU A 590 8.92 -15.86 29.08
C LEU A 590 8.48 -15.55 27.65
N TRP A 591 7.70 -16.46 27.06
CA TRP A 591 7.15 -16.26 25.71
C TRP A 591 5.68 -15.84 25.75
N VAL A 592 5.37 -14.74 25.07
CA VAL A 592 4.02 -14.19 24.93
C VAL A 592 3.61 -14.22 23.46
N THR A 593 2.52 -14.92 23.13
CA THR A 593 1.94 -14.97 21.78
C THR A 593 0.43 -15.26 21.84
N ARG A 594 -0.28 -15.18 20.71
CA ARG A 594 -1.69 -15.59 20.62
C ARG A 594 -1.88 -17.06 20.98
N THR A 595 -3.05 -17.36 21.54
CA THR A 595 -3.43 -18.73 21.93
C THR A 595 -3.32 -19.74 20.78
N THR A 596 -3.56 -19.29 19.53
CA THR A 596 -3.49 -20.09 18.31
C THR A 596 -2.08 -20.37 17.77
N LEU A 597 -1.05 -19.64 18.22
CA LEU A 597 0.33 -19.74 17.70
C LEU A 597 1.27 -20.53 18.64
N LYS A 598 0.78 -20.96 19.80
CA LYS A 598 1.60 -21.69 20.80
C LYS A 598 2.13 -23.04 20.29
N SER A 599 1.47 -23.66 19.31
CA SER A 599 1.96 -24.86 18.60
C SER A 599 3.26 -24.60 17.85
N ASP A 600 3.38 -23.40 17.27
CA ASP A 600 4.37 -23.13 16.23
C ASP A 600 5.75 -22.88 16.87
N ILE A 601 5.76 -22.41 18.12
CA ILE A 601 6.95 -22.38 18.99
C ILE A 601 7.53 -23.79 19.13
N TRP A 602 6.71 -24.77 19.49
CA TRP A 602 7.16 -26.16 19.68
C TRP A 602 7.57 -26.83 18.37
N LYS A 603 6.90 -26.50 17.27
CA LYS A 603 7.32 -26.92 15.92
C LYS A 603 8.70 -26.37 15.55
N ASN A 604 8.98 -25.09 15.84
CA ASN A 604 10.32 -24.52 15.63
C ASN A 604 11.35 -25.12 16.61
N MET A 605 10.95 -25.43 17.84
CA MET A 605 11.80 -26.01 18.89
C MET A 605 12.27 -27.44 18.55
N PHE A 606 11.33 -28.32 18.17
CA PHE A 606 11.55 -29.76 18.07
C PHE A 606 11.54 -30.29 16.62
N ASP A 607 10.64 -29.82 15.76
CA ASP A 607 10.50 -30.37 14.40
C ASP A 607 11.41 -29.68 13.36
N GLN A 608 11.77 -28.41 13.59
CA GLN A 608 12.74 -27.65 12.79
C GLN A 608 14.07 -27.41 13.53
N VAL A 609 14.18 -27.88 14.77
CA VAL A 609 15.38 -27.87 15.62
C VAL A 609 16.12 -26.52 15.66
N CYS A 610 15.40 -25.44 16.00
CA CYS A 610 15.99 -24.11 16.19
C CYS A 610 16.74 -23.94 17.52
N SER A 611 16.70 -24.95 18.41
CA SER A 611 17.29 -24.92 19.75
C SER A 611 18.73 -25.42 19.74
N ILE A 612 19.68 -24.61 20.21
CA ILE A 612 21.11 -24.96 20.17
C ILE A 612 21.44 -26.25 20.96
N PRO A 613 20.94 -26.46 22.20
CA PRO A 613 21.12 -27.73 22.91
C PRO A 613 20.59 -28.95 22.13
N ILE A 614 19.45 -28.81 21.45
CA ILE A 614 18.84 -29.92 20.70
C ILE A 614 19.60 -30.18 19.38
N GLN A 615 20.12 -29.14 18.71
CA GLN A 615 21.02 -29.32 17.57
C GLN A 615 22.32 -30.05 17.96
N VAL A 616 22.87 -29.77 19.15
CA VAL A 616 24.03 -30.49 19.69
C VAL A 616 23.66 -31.95 20.01
N MET A 617 22.54 -32.17 20.71
CA MET A 617 22.01 -33.49 21.03
C MET A 617 21.85 -34.40 19.79
N ILE A 618 21.30 -33.88 18.69
CA ILE A 618 21.18 -34.65 17.43
C ILE A 618 22.55 -34.93 16.80
N LYS A 619 23.49 -33.97 16.85
CA LYS A 619 24.86 -34.18 16.35
C LYS A 619 25.66 -35.19 17.19
N GLU A 620 25.27 -35.39 18.44
CA GLU A 620 25.75 -36.48 19.31
C GLU A 620 25.03 -37.83 19.05
N GLY A 621 24.16 -37.92 18.04
CA GLY A 621 23.47 -39.16 17.66
C GLY A 621 22.23 -39.51 18.50
N LYS A 622 21.69 -38.57 19.28
CA LYS A 622 20.51 -38.79 20.14
C LYS A 622 19.24 -38.28 19.44
N GLU A 623 18.20 -39.11 19.41
CA GLU A 623 16.93 -38.79 18.75
C GLU A 623 16.00 -37.91 19.62
N ILE A 624 15.05 -37.22 18.98
CA ILE A 624 13.97 -36.49 19.67
C ILE A 624 12.80 -37.46 19.89
N PRO A 625 12.29 -37.64 21.12
CA PRO A 625 11.12 -38.49 21.39
C PRO A 625 9.88 -38.08 20.58
N GLU A 626 9.05 -39.06 20.18
CA GLU A 626 7.80 -38.76 19.47
C GLU A 626 6.78 -38.00 20.34
N LYS A 627 6.61 -38.44 21.59
CA LYS A 627 5.60 -37.93 22.53
C LYS A 627 5.97 -36.53 23.03
N MET A 628 5.01 -35.60 22.97
CA MET A 628 5.22 -34.21 23.38
C MET A 628 5.60 -34.10 24.88
N GLU A 629 5.07 -34.97 25.73
CA GLU A 629 5.37 -35.05 27.16
C GLU A 629 6.87 -35.31 27.40
N ASP A 630 7.50 -36.13 26.55
CA ASP A 630 8.92 -36.47 26.63
C ASP A 630 9.79 -35.42 25.94
N ARG A 631 9.35 -34.86 24.80
CA ARG A 631 10.00 -33.67 24.17
C ARG A 631 10.13 -32.52 25.16
N MET A 632 9.09 -32.26 25.95
CA MET A 632 9.08 -31.19 26.96
C MET A 632 10.07 -31.43 28.13
N LYS A 633 10.61 -32.64 28.31
CA LYS A 633 11.69 -32.94 29.27
C LYS A 633 13.08 -32.53 28.78
N LEU A 634 13.25 -32.29 27.47
CA LEU A 634 14.50 -31.82 26.86
C LEU A 634 14.76 -30.32 27.10
N LEU A 635 13.81 -29.60 27.69
CA LEU A 635 13.89 -28.15 27.92
C LEU A 635 14.48 -27.87 29.32
N GLY A 636 15.44 -26.94 29.39
CA GLY A 636 16.05 -26.55 30.66
C GLY A 636 15.10 -25.79 31.59
N SER A 637 15.50 -25.62 32.86
CA SER A 637 14.73 -24.89 33.89
C SER A 637 14.45 -23.41 33.54
N SER A 638 15.16 -22.89 32.54
CA SER A 638 14.92 -21.62 31.86
C SER A 638 13.54 -21.54 31.22
N TRP A 639 12.98 -22.67 30.73
CA TRP A 639 11.65 -22.79 30.10
C TRP A 639 10.54 -23.26 31.06
N GLY A 640 10.77 -23.27 32.38
CA GLY A 640 9.82 -23.76 33.40
C GLY A 640 8.46 -23.03 33.47
N ILE A 641 8.25 -21.97 32.70
CA ILE A 641 6.98 -21.27 32.51
C ILE A 641 6.58 -21.39 31.02
N ARG A 642 5.52 -22.16 30.75
CA ARG A 642 5.04 -22.41 29.36
C ARG A 642 4.54 -21.11 28.68
N PRO A 643 4.62 -21.00 27.33
CA PRO A 643 4.15 -19.83 26.58
C PRO A 643 2.70 -19.42 26.89
N MET A 644 2.48 -18.11 27.00
CA MET A 644 1.25 -17.52 27.55
C MET A 644 0.63 -16.47 26.61
N SER A 645 -0.66 -16.18 26.77
CA SER A 645 -1.32 -15.09 26.03
C SER A 645 -1.10 -13.72 26.68
N TYR A 646 -1.28 -12.64 25.94
CA TYR A 646 -1.09 -11.26 26.45
C TYR A 646 -1.91 -10.96 27.72
N LYS A 647 -3.11 -11.54 27.87
CA LYS A 647 -3.90 -11.45 29.12
C LYS A 647 -3.32 -12.32 30.26
N GLN A 648 -2.85 -13.53 29.96
CA GLN A 648 -2.16 -14.37 30.97
C GLN A 648 -0.90 -13.66 31.49
N PHE A 649 -0.16 -13.00 30.60
CA PHE A 649 1.00 -12.18 30.93
C PHE A 649 0.62 -10.90 31.70
N SER A 650 -0.45 -10.22 31.31
CA SER A 650 -1.00 -9.07 32.06
C SER A 650 -1.39 -9.44 33.49
N ASN A 651 -1.97 -10.63 33.69
CA ASN A 651 -2.27 -11.18 35.01
C ASN A 651 -1.00 -11.56 35.80
N LEU A 652 0.06 -12.00 35.11
CA LEU A 652 1.37 -12.29 35.72
C LEU A 652 2.01 -10.99 36.25
N VAL A 653 2.14 -9.94 35.43
CA VAL A 653 2.71 -8.65 35.89
C VAL A 653 1.81 -7.93 36.90
N ALA A 654 0.52 -8.26 36.96
CA ALA A 654 -0.41 -7.81 38.01
C ALA A 654 -0.31 -8.60 39.33
N GLY A 655 0.50 -9.66 39.41
CA GLY A 655 0.66 -10.49 40.60
C GLY A 655 -0.45 -11.53 40.83
N LYS A 656 -1.32 -11.80 39.84
CA LYS A 656 -2.63 -12.47 40.03
C LYS A 656 -2.71 -13.90 39.48
N ASN A 657 -1.62 -14.67 39.43
CA ASN A 657 -1.64 -16.07 38.98
C ASN A 657 -0.48 -16.92 39.53
N GLU A 658 -0.53 -18.24 39.28
CA GLU A 658 0.57 -19.15 39.62
C GLU A 658 1.87 -18.85 38.88
N PHE A 659 1.80 -18.35 37.64
CA PHE A 659 3.00 -18.01 36.88
C PHE A 659 3.81 -16.92 37.59
N TYR A 660 3.15 -15.93 38.19
CA TYR A 660 3.79 -14.95 39.08
C TYR A 660 4.40 -15.61 40.32
N LYS A 661 3.73 -16.56 40.99
CA LYS A 661 4.32 -17.30 42.12
C LYS A 661 5.59 -18.04 41.69
N ARG A 662 5.55 -18.80 40.58
CA ARG A 662 6.72 -19.51 40.02
C ARG A 662 7.86 -18.56 39.68
N LEU A 663 7.54 -17.40 39.09
CA LEU A 663 8.52 -16.38 38.72
C LEU A 663 9.15 -15.71 39.96
N VAL A 664 8.35 -15.37 40.98
CA VAL A 664 8.83 -14.88 42.28
C VAL A 664 9.72 -15.91 42.98
N ASN A 665 9.37 -17.19 42.93
CA ASN A 665 10.17 -18.26 43.54
C ASN A 665 11.52 -18.45 42.83
N LYS A 666 11.63 -18.15 41.52
CA LYS A 666 12.88 -18.29 40.75
C LYS A 666 13.75 -17.03 40.74
N ASN A 667 13.14 -15.85 40.61
CA ASN A 667 13.85 -14.58 40.39
C ASN A 667 13.81 -13.63 41.63
N GLY A 668 12.97 -13.93 42.62
CA GLY A 668 12.78 -13.14 43.84
C GLY A 668 11.60 -12.15 43.81
N LYS A 669 11.15 -11.74 45.00
CA LYS A 669 9.98 -10.85 45.18
C LYS A 669 10.25 -9.37 44.87
N LYS A 670 11.51 -8.91 44.95
CA LYS A 670 11.91 -7.50 44.76
C LYS A 670 11.71 -7.06 43.31
N ASP A 671 12.29 -7.81 42.37
CA ASP A 671 12.05 -7.73 40.94
C ASP A 671 11.84 -9.13 40.35
N PRO A 672 10.58 -9.56 40.16
CA PRO A 672 10.29 -10.86 39.56
C PRO A 672 10.75 -10.97 38.09
N LEU A 673 11.05 -9.87 37.41
CA LEU A 673 11.56 -9.90 36.02
C LEU A 673 13.09 -9.82 35.95
N LYS A 674 13.80 -9.91 37.09
CA LYS A 674 15.26 -10.09 37.13
C LYS A 674 15.66 -11.32 36.31
N LYS A 675 16.78 -11.25 35.58
CA LYS A 675 17.31 -12.30 34.68
C LYS A 675 16.20 -13.00 33.90
N THR A 676 15.41 -12.23 33.15
CA THR A 676 14.30 -12.74 32.35
C THR A 676 14.41 -12.25 30.92
N LEU A 677 14.37 -13.16 29.95
CA LEU A 677 14.18 -12.85 28.54
C LEU A 677 12.68 -12.93 28.23
N LEU A 678 12.07 -11.77 27.96
CA LEU A 678 10.68 -11.64 27.57
C LEU A 678 10.59 -11.56 26.03
N ILE A 679 10.11 -12.64 25.41
CA ILE A 679 9.84 -12.70 23.97
C ILE A 679 8.37 -12.38 23.75
N ILE A 680 8.07 -11.31 23.00
CA ILE A 680 6.71 -10.96 22.59
C ILE A 680 6.59 -11.08 21.08
N ASP A 681 5.82 -12.08 20.68
CA ASP A 681 5.42 -12.35 19.31
C ASP A 681 4.24 -11.44 18.88
N GLU A 682 4.09 -11.22 17.56
CA GLU A 682 3.14 -10.27 16.94
C GLU A 682 2.97 -8.96 17.73
N ALA A 683 4.12 -8.33 18.07
CA ALA A 683 4.21 -7.24 19.03
C ALA A 683 3.33 -6.02 18.69
N HIS A 684 2.96 -5.80 17.42
CA HIS A 684 2.03 -4.73 17.01
C HIS A 684 0.66 -4.83 17.68
N LYS A 685 0.22 -6.04 18.07
CA LYS A 685 -1.04 -6.24 18.82
C LYS A 685 -1.00 -5.74 20.26
N LEU A 686 0.15 -5.30 20.78
CA LEU A 686 0.24 -4.58 22.06
C LEU A 686 -0.48 -3.22 22.02
N TYR A 687 -0.46 -2.53 20.89
CA TYR A 687 -1.01 -1.17 20.73
C TYR A 687 -2.08 -1.06 19.63
N GLY A 688 -1.98 -1.85 18.55
CA GLY A 688 -2.96 -1.92 17.44
C GLY A 688 -4.29 -2.60 17.82
N GLY A 689 -5.01 -2.02 18.78
CA GLY A 689 -6.11 -2.65 19.54
C GLY A 689 -7.41 -2.97 18.80
N GLY A 690 -7.42 -3.05 17.47
CA GLY A 690 -8.62 -3.38 16.67
C GLY A 690 -9.05 -4.85 16.84
N ASP A 691 -8.15 -5.78 16.54
CA ASP A 691 -8.52 -7.19 16.27
C ASP A 691 -8.41 -8.13 17.48
N LEU A 692 -7.76 -7.69 18.56
CA LEU A 692 -7.77 -8.47 19.81
C LEU A 692 -9.15 -8.34 20.47
N SER A 693 -9.76 -9.50 20.75
CA SER A 693 -10.95 -9.59 21.59
C SER A 693 -10.69 -8.94 22.96
N SER A 694 -11.75 -8.47 23.63
CA SER A 694 -11.68 -7.99 25.02
C SER A 694 -11.14 -9.04 26.01
N VAL A 695 -11.08 -10.31 25.59
CA VAL A 695 -10.53 -11.43 26.37
C VAL A 695 -9.02 -11.63 26.14
N GLU A 696 -8.41 -11.07 25.09
CA GLU A 696 -6.96 -11.18 24.83
C GLU A 696 -6.17 -9.86 24.95
N ARG A 697 -6.82 -8.68 25.01
CA ARG A 697 -6.12 -7.38 25.12
C ARG A 697 -5.22 -7.27 26.38
N PRO A 698 -3.97 -6.77 26.26
CA PRO A 698 -3.07 -6.56 27.40
C PRO A 698 -3.39 -5.30 28.23
N ASP A 699 -2.92 -5.29 29.47
CA ASP A 699 -2.82 -4.06 30.30
C ASP A 699 -1.44 -3.41 30.10
N MET A 700 -1.37 -2.48 29.15
CA MET A 700 -0.11 -1.83 28.77
C MET A 700 0.46 -0.93 29.86
N ASN A 701 -0.37 -0.40 30.77
CA ASN A 701 0.10 0.41 31.89
C ASN A 701 0.82 -0.46 32.94
N LYS A 702 0.26 -1.63 33.27
CA LYS A 702 0.94 -2.60 34.15
C LYS A 702 2.21 -3.15 33.49
N LEU A 703 2.18 -3.43 32.19
CA LEU A 703 3.35 -3.90 31.46
C LEU A 703 4.49 -2.85 31.45
N LYS A 704 4.23 -1.62 31.00
CA LYS A 704 5.22 -0.53 30.97
C LYS A 704 5.80 -0.27 32.36
N THR A 705 4.96 -0.31 33.41
CA THR A 705 5.39 -0.19 34.81
C THR A 705 6.31 -1.33 35.26
N ALA A 706 5.97 -2.58 34.97
CA ALA A 706 6.76 -3.75 35.37
C ALA A 706 8.15 -3.78 34.70
N LEU A 707 8.22 -3.47 33.41
CA LEU A 707 9.49 -3.41 32.67
C LEU A 707 10.41 -2.31 33.23
N HIS A 708 9.91 -1.08 33.38
CA HIS A 708 10.72 0.02 33.91
C HIS A 708 11.11 -0.19 35.38
N LYS A 709 10.28 -0.86 36.19
CA LYS A 709 10.67 -1.27 37.55
C LYS A 709 11.88 -2.20 37.52
N SER A 710 11.91 -3.19 36.62
CA SER A 710 13.07 -4.09 36.46
C SER A 710 14.30 -3.35 35.95
N TYR A 711 14.16 -2.47 34.94
CA TYR A 711 15.26 -1.65 34.42
C TYR A 711 15.91 -0.77 35.51
N ALA A 712 15.11 -0.25 36.44
CA ALA A 712 15.59 0.57 37.56
C ALA A 712 16.20 -0.25 38.71
N LEU A 713 15.60 -1.41 39.07
CA LEU A 713 16.02 -2.19 40.25
C LEU A 713 17.16 -3.18 40.00
N SER A 714 17.27 -3.73 38.78
CA SER A 714 18.15 -4.88 38.51
C SER A 714 19.37 -4.56 37.63
N GLY A 715 19.53 -3.31 37.19
CA GLY A 715 20.77 -2.85 36.55
C GLY A 715 21.14 -3.64 35.29
N LYS A 716 22.25 -4.39 35.30
CA LYS A 716 22.63 -5.30 34.20
C LYS A 716 21.67 -6.50 34.09
N ASP A 717 21.35 -7.13 35.23
CA ASP A 717 20.44 -8.27 35.41
C ASP A 717 18.94 -7.95 35.18
N SER A 718 18.60 -6.73 34.73
CA SER A 718 17.21 -6.38 34.43
C SER A 718 16.63 -7.20 33.27
N VAL A 719 15.30 -7.28 33.19
CA VAL A 719 14.57 -7.90 32.08
C VAL A 719 15.11 -7.45 30.72
N LYS A 720 15.16 -8.39 29.77
CA LYS A 720 15.57 -8.20 28.38
C LYS A 720 14.36 -8.50 27.50
N VAL A 721 13.99 -7.60 26.60
CA VAL A 721 12.75 -7.70 25.82
C VAL A 721 13.06 -7.90 24.33
N MET A 722 12.59 -9.01 23.75
CA MET A 722 12.63 -9.24 22.30
C MET A 722 11.22 -9.10 21.73
N LEU A 723 10.98 -8.04 20.95
CA LEU A 723 9.72 -7.81 20.24
C LEU A 723 9.84 -8.34 18.81
N MET A 724 8.83 -9.05 18.31
CA MET A 724 8.82 -9.62 16.96
C MET A 724 7.57 -9.19 16.21
N THR A 725 7.71 -8.71 14.96
CA THR A 725 6.57 -8.36 14.10
C THR A 725 7.01 -8.17 12.64
N ALA A 726 6.08 -8.38 11.70
CA ALA A 726 6.25 -8.01 10.29
C ALA A 726 5.72 -6.60 9.95
N THR A 727 4.93 -5.99 10.84
CA THR A 727 4.30 -4.67 10.66
C THR A 727 4.20 -3.99 12.03
N PRO A 728 5.18 -3.17 12.46
CA PRO A 728 5.26 -2.68 13.85
C PRO A 728 4.20 -1.65 14.25
N TYR A 729 3.37 -1.23 13.31
CA TYR A 729 2.15 -0.47 13.54
C TYR A 729 1.05 -0.98 12.61
N THR A 730 -0.20 -0.80 13.01
CA THR A 730 -1.38 -1.17 12.22
C THR A 730 -2.04 0.07 11.62
N ASN A 731 -2.40 1.05 12.45
CA ASN A 731 -3.17 2.22 12.04
C ASN A 731 -2.47 3.55 12.40
N ASP A 732 -1.77 3.62 13.53
CA ASP A 732 -1.07 4.81 13.98
C ASP A 732 0.45 4.56 13.97
N PRO A 733 1.26 5.28 13.17
CA PRO A 733 2.72 5.11 13.18
C PRO A 733 3.36 5.33 14.56
N MET A 734 2.67 6.00 15.49
CA MET A 734 3.11 6.11 16.89
C MET A 734 3.15 4.75 17.63
N GLU A 735 2.45 3.71 17.17
CA GLU A 735 2.53 2.35 17.74
C GLU A 735 3.99 1.84 17.74
N LEU A 736 4.78 2.09 16.68
CA LEU A 736 6.21 1.73 16.64
C LEU A 736 7.04 2.53 17.68
N ILE A 737 6.76 3.82 17.86
CA ILE A 737 7.44 4.65 18.87
C ILE A 737 7.14 4.10 20.28
N GLN A 738 5.90 3.68 20.52
CA GLN A 738 5.46 3.05 21.76
C GLN A 738 6.13 1.68 21.99
N LEU A 739 6.28 0.85 20.95
CA LEU A 739 7.06 -0.40 21.02
C LEU A 739 8.53 -0.16 21.36
N LEU A 740 9.19 0.79 20.69
CA LEU A 740 10.59 1.16 20.99
C LEU A 740 10.74 1.68 22.42
N ASN A 741 9.75 2.41 22.94
CA ASN A 741 9.73 2.87 24.33
C ASN A 741 9.69 1.74 25.36
N LEU A 742 9.14 0.56 25.04
CA LEU A 742 9.23 -0.62 25.91
C LEU A 742 10.68 -1.13 26.05
N LEU A 743 11.53 -0.93 25.04
CA LEU A 743 12.92 -1.39 25.01
C LEU A 743 13.90 -0.42 25.71
N ARG A 744 13.41 0.73 26.18
CA ARG A 744 14.22 1.87 26.67
C ARG A 744 14.00 2.12 28.15
N LYS A 745 15.01 2.67 28.82
CA LYS A 745 14.84 3.27 30.16
C LYS A 745 13.96 4.52 30.06
N LYS A 746 13.34 4.94 31.17
CA LYS A 746 12.31 6.00 31.22
C LYS A 746 12.85 7.36 30.77
N GLU A 747 14.03 7.71 31.24
CA GLU A 747 14.82 8.90 30.92
C GLU A 747 15.16 9.02 29.42
N ASN A 748 15.24 7.90 28.70
CA ASN A 748 15.64 7.83 27.30
C ASN A 748 14.44 7.68 26.35
N GLN A 749 13.18 7.81 26.80
CA GLN A 749 12.02 7.57 25.94
C GLN A 749 11.81 8.63 24.86
N LEU A 750 11.34 8.17 23.69
CA LEU A 750 10.82 9.01 22.62
C LEU A 750 9.43 9.56 23.02
N PRO A 751 9.00 10.74 22.53
CA PRO A 751 7.62 11.20 22.73
C PRO A 751 6.63 10.24 22.05
N ASP A 752 5.72 9.63 22.80
CA ASP A 752 4.69 8.73 22.27
C ASP A 752 3.37 9.46 21.89
N ASN A 753 3.28 10.77 22.13
CA ASN A 753 2.27 11.66 21.55
C ASN A 753 2.74 12.24 20.21
N PHE A 754 1.88 12.20 19.18
CA PHE A 754 2.25 12.62 17.82
C PHE A 754 2.63 14.11 17.69
N GLU A 755 1.94 15.05 18.35
CA GLU A 755 2.28 16.47 18.18
C GLU A 755 3.57 16.83 18.96
N VAL A 756 3.80 16.20 20.11
CA VAL A 756 5.08 16.35 20.85
C VAL A 756 6.24 15.71 20.07
N PHE A 757 6.00 14.60 19.38
CA PHE A 757 6.98 14.03 18.45
C PHE A 757 7.20 14.94 17.23
N ALA A 758 6.12 15.44 16.62
CA ALA A 758 6.19 16.30 15.45
C ALA A 758 6.99 17.57 15.73
N ASN A 759 6.70 18.26 16.83
CA ASN A 759 7.43 19.47 17.23
C ASN A 759 8.93 19.24 17.52
N LYS A 760 9.36 18.00 17.73
CA LYS A 760 10.76 17.63 18.03
C LYS A 760 11.52 17.04 16.83
N TYR A 761 10.83 16.38 15.89
CA TYR A 761 11.47 15.64 14.80
C TYR A 761 10.97 16.01 13.39
N LEU A 762 9.77 16.59 13.25
CA LEU A 762 9.07 16.76 11.98
C LEU A 762 8.82 18.23 11.61
N ASP A 763 8.39 18.46 10.38
CA ASP A 763 7.94 19.75 9.85
C ASP A 763 6.40 19.90 9.87
N GLN A 764 5.90 20.94 9.19
CA GLN A 764 4.47 21.22 9.07
C GLN A 764 3.75 20.16 8.21
N ASP A 765 4.41 19.57 7.21
CA ASP A 765 3.86 18.49 6.37
C ASP A 765 3.87 17.12 7.08
N GLY A 766 4.61 16.98 8.18
CA GLY A 766 4.83 15.70 8.88
C GLY A 766 6.02 14.90 8.37
N LYS A 767 6.96 15.53 7.66
CA LYS A 767 8.23 14.94 7.19
C LYS A 767 9.33 15.21 8.22
N PHE A 768 10.35 14.37 8.33
CA PHE A 768 11.48 14.58 9.22
C PHE A 768 12.31 15.81 8.80
N THR A 769 12.65 16.67 9.76
CA THR A 769 13.61 17.76 9.54
C THR A 769 15.04 17.20 9.46
N LYS A 770 15.99 17.92 8.84
CA LYS A 770 17.39 17.47 8.72
C LYS A 770 18.08 17.22 10.08
N GLN A 771 17.65 17.91 11.14
CA GLN A 771 18.10 17.63 12.52
C GLN A 771 17.32 16.46 13.15
N GLY A 772 15.99 16.44 12.99
CA GLY A 772 15.12 15.38 13.50
C GLY A 772 15.47 14.00 12.94
N HIS A 773 15.79 13.91 11.64
CA HIS A 773 16.28 12.71 10.96
C HIS A 773 17.50 12.12 11.68
N ARG A 774 18.56 12.93 11.87
CA ARG A 774 19.81 12.50 12.54
C ARG A 774 19.52 12.06 13.97
N LYS A 775 18.86 12.93 14.74
CA LYS A 775 18.53 12.66 16.14
C LYS A 775 17.67 11.40 16.30
N PHE A 776 16.74 11.14 15.39
CA PHE A 776 15.92 9.93 15.43
C PHE A 776 16.74 8.66 15.14
N LEU A 777 17.66 8.69 14.18
CA LEU A 777 18.59 7.58 13.92
C LEU A 777 19.51 7.31 15.12
N ASP A 778 20.06 8.36 15.74
CA ASP A 778 20.85 8.23 16.98
C ASP A 778 20.01 7.71 18.16
N ASP A 779 18.76 8.17 18.27
CA ASP A 779 17.84 7.72 19.31
C ASP A 779 17.50 6.23 19.13
N ILE A 780 17.26 5.71 17.91
CA ILE A 780 16.84 4.30 17.67
C ILE A 780 17.99 3.30 17.47
N SER A 781 19.24 3.76 17.45
CA SER A 781 20.42 2.94 17.14
C SER A 781 20.53 1.67 18.01
N GLY A 782 20.89 0.55 17.40
CA GLY A 782 21.01 -0.77 18.04
C GLY A 782 19.68 -1.48 18.35
N TYR A 783 18.57 -0.77 18.52
CA TYR A 783 17.29 -1.35 18.97
C TYR A 783 16.53 -2.13 17.90
N ILE A 784 16.81 -1.94 16.60
CA ILE A 784 16.04 -2.55 15.50
C ILE A 784 16.95 -3.46 14.66
N SER A 785 16.51 -4.69 14.40
CA SER A 785 17.02 -5.53 13.30
C SER A 785 15.93 -5.64 12.23
N TYR A 786 16.31 -5.46 10.96
CA TYR A 786 15.39 -5.44 9.82
C TYR A 786 15.80 -6.42 8.72
N LEU A 787 14.94 -7.42 8.48
CA LEU A 787 15.11 -8.41 7.41
C LEU A 787 13.84 -8.51 6.58
N ASN A 788 13.96 -8.25 5.28
CA ASN A 788 12.89 -8.50 4.32
C ASN A 788 13.33 -9.60 3.35
N ARG A 789 12.53 -10.68 3.25
CA ARG A 789 12.70 -11.77 2.29
C ARG A 789 11.47 -11.97 1.39
N GLU A 790 10.48 -11.08 1.44
CA GLU A 790 9.35 -11.06 0.49
C GLU A 790 9.85 -10.87 -0.96
N MET A 791 11.00 -10.19 -1.14
CA MET A 791 11.69 -10.04 -2.43
C MET A 791 12.56 -11.25 -2.82
N ASP A 792 12.66 -12.29 -1.98
CA ASP A 792 13.50 -13.47 -2.25
C ASP A 792 12.76 -14.45 -3.17
N ALA A 793 12.74 -14.12 -4.47
CA ALA A 793 12.05 -14.84 -5.54
C ALA A 793 12.38 -16.35 -5.64
N ARG A 794 13.45 -16.80 -4.97
CA ARG A 794 13.87 -18.20 -4.84
C ARG A 794 12.97 -19.04 -3.93
N GLN A 795 12.27 -18.37 -3.00
CA GLN A 795 11.40 -19.00 -1.99
C GLN A 795 10.05 -18.29 -1.80
N PHE A 796 9.83 -17.10 -2.37
CA PHE A 796 8.58 -16.35 -2.23
C PHE A 796 8.10 -15.88 -3.60
N ALA A 797 6.80 -16.01 -3.88
CA ALA A 797 6.23 -15.43 -5.09
C ALA A 797 6.28 -13.91 -5.06
N GLN A 798 6.71 -13.31 -6.17
CA GLN A 798 6.89 -11.87 -6.32
C GLN A 798 5.56 -11.20 -6.68
N PRO A 799 5.04 -10.28 -5.85
CA PRO A 799 3.74 -9.66 -6.09
C PRO A 799 3.82 -8.58 -7.17
N VAL A 800 3.06 -8.77 -8.25
CA VAL A 800 2.89 -7.78 -9.33
C VAL A 800 1.57 -7.05 -9.08
N VAL A 801 1.64 -5.82 -8.54
CA VAL A 801 0.45 -5.06 -8.13
C VAL A 801 -0.09 -4.23 -9.28
N LEU A 802 -1.34 -4.48 -9.66
CA LEU A 802 -2.05 -3.88 -10.79
C LEU A 802 -3.29 -3.13 -10.29
N GLN A 803 -3.39 -1.85 -10.63
CA GLN A 803 -4.54 -1.00 -10.27
C GLN A 803 -5.64 -1.12 -11.32
N VAL A 804 -6.77 -1.73 -10.95
CA VAL A 804 -7.96 -1.84 -11.80
C VAL A 804 -8.87 -0.67 -11.49
N LYS A 805 -8.93 0.31 -12.41
CA LYS A 805 -9.81 1.47 -12.29
C LYS A 805 -11.10 1.25 -13.09
N VAL A 806 -12.23 1.43 -12.43
CA VAL A 806 -13.57 1.16 -12.97
C VAL A 806 -14.39 2.45 -12.94
N PRO A 807 -15.12 2.84 -14.01
CA PRO A 807 -15.96 4.04 -13.97
C PRO A 807 -17.08 3.89 -12.93
N MET A 808 -17.45 5.00 -12.28
CA MET A 808 -18.65 5.05 -11.42
C MET A 808 -19.91 4.83 -12.25
N THR A 809 -20.85 4.02 -11.73
CA THR A 809 -22.19 3.93 -12.33
C THR A 809 -23.00 5.20 -12.06
N ARG A 810 -23.67 5.65 -13.12
CA ARG A 810 -24.63 6.75 -13.14
C ARG A 810 -25.93 6.28 -13.80
N ILE A 811 -27.04 6.94 -13.48
CA ILE A 811 -28.19 7.02 -14.38
C ILE A 811 -28.22 8.45 -14.91
N ASP A 812 -28.46 8.64 -16.20
CA ASP A 812 -28.46 9.97 -16.81
C ASP A 812 -29.57 10.85 -16.20
N PRO A 813 -29.23 11.95 -15.51
CA PRO A 813 -30.24 12.83 -14.91
C PRO A 813 -31.07 13.56 -15.96
N SER A 814 -30.52 13.81 -17.16
CA SER A 814 -31.17 14.62 -18.20
C SER A 814 -32.44 13.94 -18.72
N PHE A 815 -32.38 12.64 -19.02
CA PHE A 815 -33.52 11.86 -19.49
C PHE A 815 -34.69 11.87 -18.47
N GLY A 816 -34.38 11.77 -17.17
CA GLY A 816 -35.38 11.86 -16.11
C GLY A 816 -35.93 13.27 -15.88
N GLN A 817 -35.10 14.31 -16.06
CA GLN A 817 -35.52 15.71 -15.96
C GLN A 817 -36.37 16.15 -17.16
N GLU A 818 -35.96 15.82 -18.38
CA GLU A 818 -36.65 16.15 -19.63
C GLU A 818 -38.03 15.48 -19.71
N GLN A 819 -38.14 14.19 -19.33
CA GLN A 819 -39.43 13.52 -19.21
C GLN A 819 -40.31 14.18 -18.14
N LEU A 820 -39.72 14.55 -17.00
CA LEU A 820 -40.46 15.19 -15.95
C LEU A 820 -40.99 16.55 -16.39
N GLU A 821 -40.15 17.39 -17.01
CA GLU A 821 -40.50 18.71 -17.54
C GLU A 821 -41.67 18.62 -18.54
N LYS A 822 -41.59 17.70 -19.52
CA LYS A 822 -42.69 17.41 -20.47
C LYS A 822 -44.00 17.02 -19.78
N VAL A 823 -43.93 16.25 -18.68
CA VAL A 823 -45.12 15.88 -17.88
C VAL A 823 -45.61 17.05 -17.01
N GLU A 824 -44.74 17.95 -16.54
CA GLU A 824 -45.14 19.17 -15.84
C GLU A 824 -45.82 20.17 -16.80
N ASP A 825 -45.30 20.35 -18.02
CA ASP A 825 -45.92 21.15 -19.10
C ASP A 825 -47.30 20.63 -19.52
N ALA A 826 -47.42 19.32 -19.80
CA ALA A 826 -48.68 18.70 -20.20
C ALA A 826 -49.76 18.84 -19.11
N ILE A 827 -49.36 18.78 -17.83
CA ILE A 827 -50.25 19.02 -16.68
C ILE A 827 -50.75 20.46 -16.64
N ASP A 828 -49.92 21.45 -16.96
CA ASP A 828 -50.31 22.86 -16.89
C ASP A 828 -51.10 23.32 -18.13
N GLN A 829 -50.83 22.74 -19.31
CA GLN A 829 -51.69 22.86 -20.49
C GLN A 829 -53.10 22.33 -20.23
N ILE A 830 -53.25 21.11 -19.70
CA ILE A 830 -54.58 20.53 -19.41
C ILE A 830 -55.28 21.30 -18.28
N GLN A 831 -54.54 21.83 -17.30
CA GLN A 831 -55.12 22.73 -16.28
C GLN A 831 -55.61 24.06 -16.87
N SER A 832 -54.92 24.64 -17.85
CA SER A 832 -55.40 25.87 -18.50
C SER A 832 -56.66 25.62 -19.33
N ARG A 833 -56.71 24.52 -20.10
CA ARG A 833 -57.92 24.09 -20.83
C ARG A 833 -59.10 23.81 -19.90
N THR A 834 -58.87 23.10 -18.79
CA THR A 834 -59.92 22.85 -17.76
C THR A 834 -60.47 24.14 -17.16
N LYS A 835 -59.61 25.14 -16.89
CA LYS A 835 -60.04 26.48 -16.46
C LYS A 835 -60.87 27.19 -17.53
N HIS A 836 -60.46 27.09 -18.81
CA HIS A 836 -61.15 27.70 -19.95
C HIS A 836 -62.57 27.13 -20.11
N ILE A 837 -62.73 25.81 -20.09
CA ILE A 837 -64.04 25.13 -20.13
C ILE A 837 -64.94 25.62 -18.98
N SER A 838 -64.38 25.76 -17.77
CA SER A 838 -65.11 26.29 -16.60
C SER A 838 -65.54 27.77 -16.72
N PHE A 839 -64.92 28.52 -17.64
CA PHE A 839 -65.26 29.90 -17.99
C PHE A 839 -66.29 29.94 -19.13
N GLU A 840 -66.13 29.13 -20.17
CA GLU A 840 -67.11 28.95 -21.27
C GLU A 840 -68.48 28.53 -20.72
N ILE A 841 -68.53 27.57 -19.78
CA ILE A 841 -69.77 27.16 -19.09
C ILE A 841 -70.42 28.33 -18.30
N LYS A 842 -69.65 29.31 -17.81
CA LYS A 842 -70.18 30.49 -17.11
C LYS A 842 -70.72 31.53 -18.09
N GLU A 843 -69.95 31.86 -19.12
CA GLU A 843 -70.36 32.84 -20.14
C GLU A 843 -71.54 32.35 -20.98
N ALA A 844 -71.61 31.05 -21.32
CA ALA A 844 -72.78 30.45 -21.95
C ALA A 844 -74.06 30.64 -21.10
N LYS A 845 -74.01 30.26 -19.81
CA LYS A 845 -75.13 30.45 -18.87
C LYS A 845 -75.54 31.93 -18.71
N LYS A 846 -74.56 32.85 -18.71
CA LYS A 846 -74.77 34.30 -18.61
C LYS A 846 -75.40 34.87 -19.87
N SER A 847 -74.93 34.46 -21.05
CA SER A 847 -75.48 34.84 -22.37
C SER A 847 -76.93 34.38 -22.50
N THR A 848 -77.19 33.08 -22.31
CA THR A 848 -78.54 32.53 -22.39
C THR A 848 -79.49 33.14 -21.35
N LYS A 849 -79.02 33.49 -20.15
CA LYS A 849 -79.82 34.22 -19.16
C LYS A 849 -80.19 35.64 -19.62
N ALA A 850 -79.34 36.31 -20.43
CA ALA A 850 -79.67 37.59 -21.05
C ALA A 850 -80.64 37.43 -22.22
N GLU A 851 -80.46 36.41 -23.07
CA GLU A 851 -81.37 36.06 -24.18
C GLU A 851 -82.78 35.73 -23.67
N ILE A 852 -82.90 34.85 -22.67
CA ILE A 852 -84.18 34.52 -22.02
C ILE A 852 -84.82 35.74 -21.35
N LYS A 853 -84.01 36.68 -20.83
CA LYS A 853 -84.54 37.96 -20.30
C LYS A 853 -85.09 38.82 -21.43
N PHE A 854 -84.40 38.96 -22.56
CA PHE A 854 -84.86 39.71 -23.73
C PHE A 854 -86.20 39.17 -24.25
N ILE A 855 -86.30 37.85 -24.45
CA ILE A 855 -87.53 37.16 -24.87
C ILE A 855 -88.71 37.37 -23.88
N LYS A 856 -88.43 37.49 -22.58
CA LYS A 856 -89.44 37.79 -21.54
C LYS A 856 -89.77 39.28 -21.43
N ASP A 857 -88.89 40.16 -21.89
CA ASP A 857 -89.05 41.61 -21.85
C ASP A 857 -89.90 42.13 -23.02
N ASP A 858 -89.93 41.44 -24.18
CA ASP A 858 -90.93 41.62 -25.25
C ASP A 858 -92.37 41.69 -24.68
N CYS A 859 -92.70 40.75 -23.79
CA CYS A 859 -94.02 40.60 -23.19
C CYS A 859 -94.34 41.61 -22.07
N LYS A 860 -93.51 42.65 -21.85
CA LYS A 860 -93.81 43.72 -20.88
C LYS A 860 -94.75 44.79 -21.44
N ASN A 861 -94.70 45.05 -22.75
CA ASN A 861 -95.34 46.23 -23.38
C ASN A 861 -96.64 45.89 -24.14
N VAL A 862 -97.31 44.79 -23.79
CA VAL A 862 -98.55 44.35 -24.46
C VAL A 862 -99.67 45.37 -24.24
N SER A 863 -100.24 45.87 -25.33
CA SER A 863 -101.35 46.83 -25.34
C SER A 863 -102.67 46.17 -24.93
N ALA A 864 -103.09 46.37 -23.68
CA ALA A 864 -104.33 45.84 -23.13
C ALA A 864 -104.98 46.82 -22.13
N SER A 865 -106.27 46.62 -21.84
CA SER A 865 -107.07 47.47 -20.94
C SER A 865 -106.54 47.46 -19.50
N ARG A 866 -107.01 48.39 -18.67
CA ARG A 866 -106.47 48.60 -17.31
C ARG A 866 -106.70 47.42 -16.36
N GLY A 867 -107.62 46.49 -16.68
CA GLY A 867 -107.83 45.24 -15.93
C GLY A 867 -107.17 44.00 -16.55
N GLU A 868 -106.98 43.96 -17.88
CA GLU A 868 -106.62 42.71 -18.60
C GLU A 868 -105.12 42.49 -18.80
N LYS A 869 -104.27 43.48 -18.49
CA LYS A 869 -102.81 43.42 -18.72
C LYS A 869 -102.13 42.17 -18.13
N ALA A 870 -102.62 41.64 -17.01
CA ALA A 870 -102.10 40.40 -16.43
C ALA A 870 -102.35 39.17 -17.33
N ALA A 871 -103.59 39.01 -17.84
CA ALA A 871 -103.97 37.91 -18.72
C ALA A 871 -103.30 38.03 -20.11
N ALA A 872 -103.21 39.25 -20.66
CA ALA A 872 -102.53 39.52 -21.92
C ALA A 872 -101.02 39.17 -21.85
N LYS A 873 -100.37 39.54 -20.74
CA LYS A 873 -98.97 39.19 -20.46
C LYS A 873 -98.76 37.68 -20.27
N ALA A 874 -99.69 36.99 -19.61
CA ALA A 874 -99.65 35.53 -19.46
C ALA A 874 -99.71 34.83 -20.83
N LYS A 875 -100.68 35.19 -21.68
CA LYS A 875 -100.79 34.64 -23.06
C LYS A 875 -99.55 34.93 -23.91
N CYS A 876 -98.92 36.09 -23.77
CA CYS A 876 -97.66 36.41 -24.46
C CYS A 876 -96.49 35.53 -23.99
N LEU A 877 -96.34 35.33 -22.68
CA LEU A 877 -95.30 34.44 -22.13
C LEU A 877 -95.54 32.98 -22.52
N GLU A 878 -96.81 32.58 -22.67
CA GLU A 878 -97.20 31.25 -23.13
C GLU A 878 -96.88 31.03 -24.63
N SER A 879 -97.14 32.01 -25.50
CA SER A 879 -96.75 31.91 -26.92
C SER A 879 -95.23 31.94 -27.13
N LYS A 880 -94.47 32.64 -26.26
CA LYS A 880 -93.00 32.64 -26.23
C LYS A 880 -92.39 31.40 -25.54
N ARG A 881 -93.19 30.54 -24.89
CA ARG A 881 -92.70 29.38 -24.11
C ARG A 881 -91.91 28.38 -24.96
N SER A 882 -92.33 28.13 -26.19
CA SER A 882 -91.61 27.28 -27.14
C SER A 882 -90.22 27.82 -27.50
N GLN A 883 -90.08 29.14 -27.67
CA GLN A 883 -88.82 29.81 -27.97
C GLN A 883 -87.86 29.74 -26.77
N ILE A 884 -88.37 29.96 -25.55
CA ILE A 884 -87.59 29.81 -24.31
C ILE A 884 -87.09 28.37 -24.15
N ASN A 885 -87.98 27.38 -24.29
CA ASN A 885 -87.62 25.97 -24.18
C ASN A 885 -86.55 25.55 -25.21
N ALA A 886 -86.61 26.07 -26.44
CA ALA A 886 -85.62 25.79 -27.49
C ALA A 886 -84.23 26.39 -27.16
N VAL A 887 -84.20 27.59 -26.57
CA VAL A 887 -82.98 28.25 -26.10
C VAL A 887 -82.38 27.52 -24.89
N GLU A 888 -83.21 27.10 -23.93
CA GLU A 888 -82.78 26.30 -22.76
C GLU A 888 -82.26 24.92 -23.19
N SER A 889 -82.91 24.25 -24.17
CA SER A 889 -82.46 22.97 -24.74
C SER A 889 -81.08 23.07 -25.39
N ARG A 890 -80.82 24.14 -26.18
CA ARG A 890 -79.49 24.39 -26.78
C ARG A 890 -78.41 24.59 -25.71
N LEU A 891 -78.71 25.33 -24.65
CA LEU A 891 -77.79 25.52 -23.53
C LEU A 891 -77.49 24.20 -22.81
N HIS A 892 -78.49 23.34 -22.61
CA HIS A 892 -78.29 22.01 -22.02
C HIS A 892 -77.30 21.18 -22.84
N THR A 893 -77.54 21.00 -24.15
CA THR A 893 -76.64 20.23 -25.03
C THR A 893 -75.21 20.74 -25.00
N LEU A 894 -75.01 22.08 -25.07
CA LEU A 894 -73.69 22.70 -25.02
C LEU A 894 -73.00 22.53 -23.65
N ILE A 895 -73.74 22.67 -22.56
CA ILE A 895 -73.21 22.44 -21.21
C ILE A 895 -72.77 21.00 -21.05
N ASP A 896 -73.54 20.04 -21.55
CA ASP A 896 -73.26 18.62 -21.34
C ASP A 896 -72.05 18.18 -22.18
N SER A 897 -71.90 18.61 -23.44
CA SER A 897 -70.66 18.39 -24.19
C SER A 897 -69.42 19.03 -23.54
N LEU A 898 -69.55 20.22 -22.96
CA LEU A 898 -68.44 20.89 -22.25
C LEU A 898 -68.11 20.19 -20.92
N LYS A 899 -69.09 19.60 -20.21
CA LYS A 899 -68.84 18.75 -19.03
C LYS A 899 -68.05 17.50 -19.40
N ASP A 900 -68.39 16.85 -20.52
CA ASP A 900 -67.70 15.63 -20.94
C ASP A 900 -66.23 15.92 -21.32
N GLU A 901 -65.95 17.05 -21.98
CA GLU A 901 -64.58 17.54 -22.18
C GLU A 901 -63.87 17.84 -20.85
N GLU A 902 -64.57 18.45 -19.88
CA GLU A 902 -64.05 18.72 -18.54
C GLU A 902 -63.73 17.42 -17.75
N VAL A 903 -64.58 16.40 -17.85
CA VAL A 903 -64.41 15.09 -17.20
C VAL A 903 -63.26 14.30 -17.83
N SER A 904 -63.14 14.34 -19.16
CA SER A 904 -61.99 13.77 -19.88
C SER A 904 -60.68 14.44 -19.46
N SER A 905 -60.63 15.77 -19.46
CA SER A 905 -59.48 16.57 -19.03
C SER A 905 -59.08 16.28 -17.58
N LYS A 906 -60.05 16.23 -16.65
CA LYS A 906 -59.82 15.85 -15.25
C LYS A 906 -59.28 14.43 -15.09
N THR A 907 -59.66 13.50 -15.98
CA THR A 907 -59.20 12.11 -15.97
C THR A 907 -57.75 12.00 -16.48
N GLN A 908 -57.42 12.65 -17.59
CA GLN A 908 -56.04 12.75 -18.10
C GLN A 908 -55.11 13.39 -17.05
N LEU A 909 -55.54 14.51 -16.44
CA LEU A 909 -54.81 15.20 -15.38
C LEU A 909 -54.54 14.31 -14.16
N LYS A 910 -55.46 13.39 -13.83
CA LYS A 910 -55.29 12.40 -12.74
C LYS A 910 -54.27 11.32 -13.09
N THR A 911 -54.11 10.97 -14.37
CA THR A 911 -53.07 10.04 -14.85
C THR A 911 -51.69 10.70 -14.82
N LEU A 912 -51.52 11.84 -15.48
CA LEU A 912 -50.23 12.57 -15.53
C LEU A 912 -49.72 12.92 -14.13
N ARG A 913 -50.60 13.27 -13.17
CA ARG A 913 -50.21 13.51 -11.77
C ARG A 913 -49.68 12.27 -11.05
N LYS A 914 -50.14 11.05 -11.40
CA LYS A 914 -49.55 9.80 -10.90
C LYS A 914 -48.17 9.59 -11.52
N GLU A 915 -48.05 9.74 -12.83
CA GLU A 915 -46.80 9.58 -13.59
C GLU A 915 -45.70 10.53 -13.08
N LYS A 916 -46.00 11.82 -12.94
CA LYS A 916 -45.16 12.83 -12.25
C LYS A 916 -44.73 12.40 -10.84
N THR A 917 -45.59 11.71 -10.11
CA THR A 917 -45.28 11.21 -8.75
C THR A 917 -44.36 9.98 -8.80
N THR A 918 -44.53 9.12 -9.81
CA THR A 918 -43.67 7.96 -10.08
C THR A 918 -42.27 8.40 -10.51
N LEU A 919 -42.14 9.28 -11.51
CA LEU A 919 -40.87 9.83 -11.97
C LEU A 919 -40.09 10.49 -10.82
N LYS A 920 -40.72 11.40 -10.04
CA LYS A 920 -40.07 12.03 -8.86
C LYS A 920 -39.74 11.02 -7.74
N LYS A 921 -40.36 9.84 -7.71
CA LYS A 921 -40.01 8.73 -6.78
C LYS A 921 -38.84 7.91 -7.31
N GLU A 922 -38.74 7.70 -8.61
CA GLU A 922 -37.66 6.93 -9.27
C GLU A 922 -36.34 7.71 -9.25
N MET A 923 -36.35 8.97 -9.68
CA MET A 923 -35.19 9.87 -9.60
C MET A 923 -34.64 9.98 -8.15
N LYS A 924 -35.54 10.00 -7.15
CA LYS A 924 -35.18 10.06 -5.72
C LYS A 924 -34.64 8.72 -5.16
N ASN A 925 -34.82 7.62 -5.88
CA ASN A 925 -34.37 6.29 -5.48
C ASN A 925 -33.32 5.70 -6.42
N ASP A 926 -32.63 6.53 -7.20
CA ASP A 926 -31.54 6.12 -8.10
C ASP A 926 -30.62 5.07 -7.41
N PRO A 927 -30.53 3.85 -7.97
CA PRO A 927 -29.66 2.79 -7.47
C PRO A 927 -28.21 2.93 -7.91
N SER A 928 -27.84 3.91 -8.74
CA SER A 928 -26.45 4.12 -9.17
C SER A 928 -25.53 4.48 -8.00
N GLN A 929 -24.22 4.36 -8.21
CA GLN A 929 -23.24 4.78 -7.20
C GLN A 929 -23.29 6.29 -6.97
N GLU A 930 -23.48 7.09 -8.03
CA GLU A 930 -23.64 8.54 -7.93
C GLU A 930 -24.88 8.91 -7.11
N GLY A 931 -26.07 8.46 -7.52
CA GLY A 931 -27.33 8.83 -6.89
C GLY A 931 -27.37 8.45 -5.42
N VAL A 932 -26.79 7.31 -5.03
CA VAL A 932 -26.70 6.90 -3.62
C VAL A 932 -25.71 7.76 -2.82
N ILE A 933 -24.59 8.19 -3.40
CA ILE A 933 -23.68 9.14 -2.74
C ILE A 933 -24.38 10.48 -2.52
N MET A 934 -24.98 11.04 -3.57
CA MET A 934 -25.63 12.35 -3.57
C MET A 934 -26.89 12.39 -2.71
N THR A 935 -27.65 11.29 -2.59
CA THR A 935 -28.90 11.27 -1.80
C THR A 935 -28.76 10.70 -0.37
N LYS A 936 -27.82 9.76 -0.12
CA LYS A 936 -27.78 8.99 1.15
C LYS A 936 -26.47 9.13 1.92
N CYS A 937 -25.35 9.44 1.26
CA CYS A 937 -24.06 9.59 1.94
C CYS A 937 -23.80 10.99 2.53
N ILE A 938 -24.49 12.04 2.07
CA ILE A 938 -24.44 13.37 2.68
C ILE A 938 -24.84 13.34 4.17
N LYS A 939 -24.17 14.14 5.01
CA LYS A 939 -24.57 14.39 6.40
C LYS A 939 -25.66 15.46 6.46
N SER A 940 -26.82 15.10 6.99
CA SER A 940 -27.93 16.04 7.18
C SER A 940 -27.63 16.98 8.36
N HIS A 941 -27.26 18.23 8.08
CA HIS A 941 -27.23 19.31 9.06
C HIS A 941 -28.66 19.62 9.52
N LYS A 942 -29.17 18.87 10.50
CA LYS A 942 -30.39 19.24 11.22
C LYS A 942 -30.08 20.46 12.10
N THR A 943 -30.24 21.65 11.53
CA THR A 943 -30.36 22.90 12.28
C THR A 943 -31.51 22.77 13.27
N LYS A 944 -31.19 22.50 14.54
CA LYS A 944 -32.15 22.58 15.64
C LYS A 944 -32.47 24.06 15.89
N SER A 945 -33.31 24.64 15.03
CA SER A 945 -34.04 25.86 15.36
C SER A 945 -34.96 25.56 16.55
N LYS A 946 -34.44 25.79 17.76
CA LYS A 946 -35.28 25.93 18.95
C LYS A 946 -35.85 27.36 18.92
N THR A 947 -36.90 27.56 18.14
CA THR A 947 -37.83 28.66 18.36
C THR A 947 -38.45 28.47 19.74
N LYS A 948 -37.81 29.04 20.77
CA LYS A 948 -38.47 29.30 22.05
C LYS A 948 -39.66 30.20 21.74
N LYS A 949 -40.89 29.67 21.83
CA LYS A 949 -42.03 30.54 22.10
C LYS A 949 -41.77 31.20 23.45
N SER A 950 -41.79 32.52 23.48
CA SER A 950 -41.99 33.27 24.72
C SER A 950 -43.39 32.90 25.25
N ALA A 951 -43.42 32.43 26.49
CA ALA A 951 -44.62 32.43 27.30
C ALA A 951 -44.28 33.30 28.52
N GLU A 952 -45.04 34.38 28.68
CA GLU A 952 -44.96 35.21 29.88
C GLU A 952 -45.65 34.46 31.01
N VAL A 953 -44.89 34.14 32.06
CA VAL A 953 -45.43 33.97 33.41
C VAL A 953 -44.46 34.71 34.32
N SER A 954 -44.99 35.72 35.00
CA SER A 954 -44.30 36.40 36.08
C SER A 954 -44.19 35.48 37.28
N ASP A 955 -43.03 35.41 37.92
CA ASP A 955 -43.03 35.40 39.38
C ASP A 955 -41.73 35.95 39.98
N THR A 956 -41.85 36.53 41.17
CA THR A 956 -40.76 37.22 41.89
C THR A 956 -40.18 36.36 43.00
N SER A 957 -38.85 36.33 43.16
CA SER A 957 -38.17 36.55 44.47
C SER A 957 -36.64 36.30 44.46
N SER A 958 -35.98 37.00 45.38
CA SER A 958 -34.66 36.80 46.03
C SER A 958 -33.83 35.52 45.76
N GLY A 959 -32.49 35.66 45.69
CA GLY A 959 -31.59 34.50 45.80
C GLY A 959 -30.09 34.77 45.56
N SER A 960 -29.42 35.39 46.52
CA SER A 960 -27.98 35.69 46.57
C SER A 960 -26.99 34.54 46.22
N SER A 961 -25.94 34.89 45.46
CA SER A 961 -24.54 34.41 45.55
C SER A 961 -24.21 32.91 45.71
N GLY A 962 -23.39 32.36 44.79
CA GLY A 962 -22.68 31.09 45.00
C GLY A 962 -21.58 30.84 43.96
N SER A 963 -20.32 30.93 44.35
CA SER A 963 -19.15 30.73 43.48
C SER A 963 -18.52 29.34 43.65
N SER A 964 -18.27 28.62 42.55
CA SER A 964 -17.11 27.70 42.39
C SER A 964 -17.07 27.06 41.00
N SER A 965 -15.85 26.91 40.47
CA SER A 965 -15.49 25.99 39.38
C SER A 965 -15.20 24.58 39.95
N PRO A 966 -15.01 23.49 39.17
CA PRO A 966 -14.37 23.41 37.84
C PRO A 966 -15.32 23.15 36.66
#